data_AF-A0A1U7UQR5-F1
#
_entry.id   AF-A0A1U7UQR5-F1
#
_cell.length_a   1.000
_cell.length_b   1.000
_cell.length_c   1.000
_cell.angle_alpha   90.00
_cell.angle_beta   90.00
_cell.angle_gamma   90.00
#
_symmetry.space_group_name_H-M   'P 1'
#
loop_
_entity.id
_entity.type
_entity.pdbx_description
1 polymer ?
#
loop_
_entity_poly.entity_id
_entity_poly.type
_entity_poly.pdbx_seq_one_letter_code
_entity_poly.pdbx_strand_id
1 'polypeptide(L)'
;METSRPVISPTNINATASETFTILQQRMRIVEEQTNSLRNDLIMLNFCEKRGQLEVPYCLEDPASQRVLSPVQNEVICSGKTDILWKNCEFLVNRMCRLESLIQSLKMNIFRLQTEKDLNPQKTAFLKDRLNTIQEEHSKDLKLLHLEVLNLRQQLRDVKEEEDKAQDEVQRLTATLEVASETKKNAAIIEEELKTTKRKMNFKIQELRRQLAQERYLRESLEKSGSAMLLKIQEMGSAVEVEHKQVQLLQQDCLALRSSIRTTQELLAQEQQKKGELETATSQLKSDLISRDDLISKLVEENKNVQVSFNKEHEENVYLRSEIISLREASEKAQVLNDQLTTQCSELNCMLQAMSMEKARIIADHQAILQAEQKMMTQTFQEQNLLLDAAHASITSELQTVQNEKAQLQAHLDHLILEHNQCIQKAQDAEWKTAAQKELLESTVARLRGELEASVQEKMALLQEKELVQREVNTTEKEIAQEKCNLEKELAKNKVDIDILTHNLQTLEDENKHLADQMASLELQQVTSDYHGLAQQKVEKVLRKITESKNQLAYEKGKLQIKVKQLEEQLQSFTETSLQNDHLRKLNKGLEAKYAQANSELSANKLHLQQTEAHLKEVKSILEKSKEELSRTTKCRDTTLKANQRLKGALETLEVRESQKVGNFQRQLAEAKEDNCKVTVMLENVLASHSKMQGALEKVQVELGRRDSEIAGLKKERTLNQQRVQRLEAEVDQWQARMLVVDAQHSSEIQPLQKALEVAREDNRKLAVSLEQALQTNNHLQTKLDHVQEKLENKELERQNLETFKERMTEESKVEAELHAERIETLRKQFQTERETTKKATQREMAELKKTLDEANYRSVEVSRANRELRQKVSELEKVLDSNKEKIKNQKAQIKLHLSAKANNAQNVERMKHIAMELRQMELIKDQYQKKNYEQSLSIQRFACEMMNLQREMQMLAKSQHDTSTRNKQQERQLETEHKARQELEHRCQELEETVRHLKKCKEATESKLKEASVESEQVSQTHGHEDLDSALTRPSAC
;
A
#
# COMPACT_ATOMS: atom_id res chain seq x y z
N MET A 1 81.47 41.55 80.99
CA MET A 1 81.26 40.10 81.11
C MET A 1 79.83 39.83 80.65
N GLU A 2 79.56 39.78 79.34
CA GLU A 2 79.97 38.70 78.41
C GLU A 2 79.35 37.38 78.85
N THR A 3 78.54 36.68 78.04
CA THR A 3 78.79 36.40 76.62
C THR A 3 77.54 36.42 75.72
N SER A 4 77.77 36.90 74.48
CA SER A 4 77.02 36.66 73.22
C SER A 4 75.75 35.78 73.22
N ARG A 5 74.60 36.41 72.88
CA ARG A 5 73.51 35.72 72.15
C ARG A 5 74.00 35.34 70.74
N PRO A 6 73.84 34.09 70.27
CA PRO A 6 73.75 33.80 68.84
C PRO A 6 72.38 34.26 68.33
N VAL A 7 72.35 34.99 67.21
CA VAL A 7 71.12 35.22 66.45
C VAL A 7 70.79 33.92 65.72
N ILE A 8 69.68 33.27 66.09
CA ILE A 8 69.11 32.17 65.31
C ILE A 8 67.96 32.75 64.49
N SER A 9 68.25 33.01 63.20
CA SER A 9 67.21 33.20 62.19
C SER A 9 66.31 31.96 62.13
N PRO A 10 65.00 32.09 61.85
CA PRO A 10 64.09 30.94 61.80
C PRO A 10 64.42 30.07 60.58
N THR A 11 65.27 29.05 60.76
CA THR A 11 65.56 28.04 59.75
C THR A 11 64.28 27.27 59.43
N ASN A 12 63.93 27.17 58.15
CA ASN A 12 62.80 26.35 57.70
C ASN A 12 63.00 24.89 58.11
N ILE A 13 62.21 24.43 59.09
CA ILE A 13 62.02 23.01 59.37
C ILE A 13 60.58 22.68 58.99
N ASN A 14 60.42 21.94 57.90
CA ASN A 14 59.17 21.30 57.52
C ASN A 14 58.90 20.13 58.48
N ALA A 15 58.54 20.44 59.72
CA ALA A 15 58.12 19.45 60.70
C ALA A 15 56.75 18.87 60.31
N THR A 16 56.65 17.54 60.31
CA THR A 16 55.42 16.85 59.92
C THR A 16 54.36 17.05 61.00
N ALA A 17 53.07 17.09 60.64
CA ALA A 17 51.97 17.35 61.58
C ALA A 17 51.98 16.41 62.82
N SER A 18 52.44 15.16 62.66
CA SER A 18 52.57 14.19 63.76
C SER A 18 53.60 14.59 64.83
N GLU A 19 54.71 15.23 64.44
CA GLU A 19 55.76 15.69 65.37
C GLU A 19 55.34 16.98 66.09
N THR A 20 54.59 17.83 65.39
CA THR A 20 53.99 19.03 65.98
C THR A 20 52.96 18.65 67.07
N PHE A 21 52.21 17.56 66.87
CA PHE A 21 51.22 17.07 67.83
C PHE A 21 51.84 16.49 69.11
N THR A 22 52.92 15.69 69.02
CA THR A 22 53.63 15.18 70.21
C THR A 22 54.30 16.31 71.01
N ILE A 23 54.92 17.29 70.34
CA ILE A 23 55.48 18.48 71.01
C ILE A 23 54.38 19.30 71.69
N LEU A 24 53.20 19.44 71.07
CA LEU A 24 52.04 20.11 71.68
C LEU A 24 51.56 19.35 72.93
N GLN A 25 51.36 18.04 72.83
CA GLN A 25 50.89 17.19 73.94
C GLN A 25 51.86 17.16 75.12
N GLN A 26 53.17 17.18 74.86
CA GLN A 26 54.20 17.26 75.91
C GLN A 26 54.21 18.64 76.59
N ARG A 27 54.07 19.73 75.83
CA ARG A 27 53.96 21.09 76.40
C ARG A 27 52.66 21.29 77.18
N MET A 28 51.56 20.69 76.75
CA MET A 28 50.28 20.74 77.44
C MET A 28 50.35 20.02 78.80
N ARG A 29 50.96 18.83 78.85
CA ARG A 29 51.28 18.13 80.10
C ARG A 29 52.13 18.97 81.06
N ILE A 30 53.18 19.64 80.56
CA ILE A 30 54.02 20.53 81.37
C ILE A 30 53.18 21.69 81.95
N VAL A 31 52.26 22.27 81.18
CA VAL A 31 51.35 23.33 81.67
C VAL A 31 50.37 22.80 82.71
N GLU A 32 49.81 21.60 82.53
CA GLU A 32 48.94 20.94 83.50
C GLU A 32 49.69 20.63 84.81
N GLU A 33 50.90 20.09 84.75
CA GLU A 33 51.76 19.84 85.93
C GLU A 33 52.15 21.15 86.63
N GLN A 34 52.57 22.18 85.89
CA GLN A 34 52.91 23.49 86.45
C GLN A 34 51.69 24.16 87.12
N THR A 35 50.49 24.01 86.53
CA THR A 35 49.23 24.57 87.06
C THR A 35 48.74 23.80 88.28
N ASN A 36 48.80 22.47 88.26
CA ASN A 36 48.45 21.64 89.42
C ASN A 36 49.44 21.85 90.58
N SER A 37 50.73 22.00 90.28
CA SER A 37 51.74 22.35 91.30
C SER A 37 51.50 23.77 91.85
N LEU A 38 51.17 24.76 91.01
CA LEU A 38 50.80 26.10 91.47
C LEU A 38 49.53 26.08 92.35
N ARG A 39 48.53 25.26 91.99
CA ARG A 39 47.32 25.04 92.80
C ARG A 39 47.66 24.42 94.15
N ASN A 40 48.54 23.43 94.20
CA ASN A 40 48.97 22.79 95.44
C ASN A 40 49.78 23.76 96.33
N ASP A 41 50.64 24.58 95.74
CA ASP A 41 51.38 25.63 96.46
C ASP A 41 50.41 26.70 97.03
N LEU A 42 49.36 27.07 96.29
CA LEU A 42 48.29 27.96 96.78
C LEU A 42 47.43 27.32 97.89
N ILE A 43 47.18 26.00 97.83
CA ILE A 43 46.47 25.27 98.88
C ILE A 43 47.33 25.20 100.16
N MET A 44 48.63 24.95 100.03
CA MET A 44 49.59 24.97 101.15
C MET A 44 49.75 26.35 101.81
N LEU A 45 49.40 27.44 101.12
CA LEU A 45 49.41 28.80 101.65
C LEU A 45 48.11 29.18 102.39
N ASN A 46 47.05 28.39 102.29
CA ASN A 46 45.79 28.58 103.02
C ASN A 46 45.78 27.78 104.33
N PHE A 47 46.21 28.41 105.41
CA PHE A 47 46.10 27.88 106.78
C PHE A 47 44.64 27.72 107.22
N CYS A 48 44.17 26.49 107.47
CA CYS A 48 43.24 26.13 108.57
C CYS A 48 42.97 24.62 108.68
N GLU A 49 43.35 24.02 109.81
CA GLU A 49 42.74 22.78 110.30
C GLU A 49 41.46 23.10 111.11
N LYS A 50 40.58 22.09 111.27
CA LYS A 50 39.28 22.09 111.99
C LYS A 50 38.15 22.77 111.19
N ARG A 51 37.07 22.06 110.84
CA ARG A 51 36.13 21.45 111.79
C ARG A 51 35.33 20.30 111.15
N GLY A 52 35.08 19.24 111.91
CA GLY A 52 34.19 18.14 111.53
C GLY A 52 32.74 18.32 112.02
N GLN A 53 31.96 17.26 111.78
CA GLN A 53 30.56 17.04 112.17
C GLN A 53 30.19 17.47 113.61
N LEU A 54 28.92 17.82 113.82
CA LEU A 54 28.11 17.34 114.96
C LEU A 54 26.62 17.69 114.78
N GLU A 55 25.75 16.72 115.04
CA GLU A 55 24.29 16.89 115.18
C GLU A 55 23.89 17.30 116.61
N VAL A 56 22.61 17.62 116.76
CA VAL A 56 21.82 18.05 117.93
C VAL A 56 22.11 17.29 119.24
N PRO A 57 21.83 17.89 120.42
CA PRO A 57 20.57 17.55 121.10
C PRO A 57 19.81 18.71 121.78
N TYR A 58 18.50 18.49 121.98
CA TYR A 58 17.51 19.36 122.64
C TYR A 58 17.47 19.19 124.18
N CYS A 59 17.14 20.29 124.90
CA CYS A 59 16.46 20.38 126.22
C CYS A 59 17.08 19.65 127.45
N LEU A 60 16.93 20.09 128.72
CA LEU A 60 15.90 20.91 129.40
C LEU A 60 16.49 21.89 130.46
N GLU A 61 15.64 22.82 130.91
CA GLU A 61 15.53 23.44 132.27
C GLU A 61 16.63 24.37 132.86
N ASP A 62 16.36 25.69 132.79
CA ASP A 62 16.14 26.67 133.90
C ASP A 62 17.16 26.85 135.08
N PRO A 63 17.12 27.96 135.86
CA PRO A 63 17.07 29.39 135.50
C PRO A 63 18.25 30.24 136.07
N ALA A 64 18.31 31.50 135.62
CA ALA A 64 18.82 32.69 136.32
C ALA A 64 20.29 32.77 136.84
N SER A 65 21.12 33.59 136.17
CA SER A 65 21.81 34.72 136.82
C SER A 65 22.38 35.72 135.79
N GLN A 66 22.58 36.97 136.24
CA GLN A 66 22.99 38.16 135.45
C GLN A 66 24.47 38.05 135.00
N ARG A 67 25.03 38.77 134.00
CA ARG A 67 24.89 40.19 133.59
C ARG A 67 25.35 40.43 132.13
N VAL A 68 24.92 41.56 131.55
CA VAL A 68 25.57 42.26 130.40
C VAL A 68 26.84 43.02 130.90
N LEU A 69 27.84 43.42 130.10
CA LEU A 69 27.81 44.19 128.84
C LEU A 69 29.00 43.86 127.89
N SER A 70 29.01 44.53 126.72
CA SER A 70 30.09 44.73 125.73
C SER A 70 31.16 45.77 126.21
N PRO A 71 32.04 46.43 125.38
CA PRO A 71 32.35 46.32 123.93
C PRO A 71 33.84 46.47 123.47
N VAL A 72 34.14 45.95 122.25
CA VAL A 72 34.80 46.61 121.07
C VAL A 72 36.11 47.45 121.17
N GLN A 73 37.05 47.16 120.23
CA GLN A 73 38.03 48.00 119.48
C GLN A 73 39.54 48.10 119.84
N ASN A 74 40.35 48.09 118.75
CA ASN A 74 41.72 48.61 118.53
C ASN A 74 42.89 47.99 119.35
N GLU A 75 44.16 47.90 118.88
CA GLU A 75 44.81 48.09 117.56
C GLU A 75 46.26 47.50 117.59
N VAL A 76 46.88 47.32 116.41
CA VAL A 76 48.34 47.62 116.15
C VAL A 76 49.49 46.71 116.71
N ILE A 77 50.07 45.92 115.77
CA ILE A 77 51.51 45.86 115.36
C ILE A 77 52.56 44.89 115.99
N CYS A 78 53.47 44.46 115.08
CA CYS A 78 54.82 43.85 115.22
C CYS A 78 54.94 42.35 115.54
N SER A 79 55.89 41.59 114.94
CA SER A 79 56.75 41.81 113.75
C SER A 79 57.34 40.47 113.24
N GLY A 80 57.90 40.44 112.02
CA GLY A 80 58.86 39.39 111.62
C GLY A 80 58.49 38.42 110.49
N LYS A 81 57.34 38.54 109.81
CA LYS A 81 56.94 37.63 108.69
C LYS A 81 56.82 38.28 107.30
N THR A 82 57.05 39.59 107.18
CA THR A 82 56.76 40.35 105.95
C THR A 82 57.68 40.03 104.78
N ASP A 83 58.98 39.84 105.02
CA ASP A 83 59.98 39.53 103.97
C ASP A 83 59.78 38.15 103.32
N ILE A 84 59.26 37.18 104.09
CA ILE A 84 58.95 35.83 103.61
C ILE A 84 57.70 35.89 102.72
N LEU A 85 56.68 36.65 103.14
CA LEU A 85 55.47 36.87 102.34
C LEU A 85 55.79 37.58 101.02
N TRP A 86 56.66 38.59 101.02
CA TRP A 86 57.02 39.29 99.78
C TRP A 86 57.79 38.39 98.80
N LYS A 87 58.77 37.61 99.26
CA LYS A 87 59.48 36.62 98.43
C LYS A 87 58.54 35.53 97.88
N ASN A 88 57.55 35.10 98.66
CA ASN A 88 56.54 34.15 98.19
C ASN A 88 55.67 34.76 97.09
N CYS A 89 55.23 36.01 97.22
CA CYS A 89 54.50 36.73 96.17
C CYS A 89 55.34 36.93 94.90
N GLU A 90 56.61 37.31 95.04
CA GLU A 90 57.54 37.48 93.91
C GLU A 90 57.81 36.15 93.17
N PHE A 91 57.94 35.04 93.92
CA PHE A 91 58.04 33.70 93.34
C PHE A 91 56.76 33.29 92.59
N LEU A 92 55.58 33.56 93.17
CA LEU A 92 54.27 33.31 92.55
C LEU A 92 54.09 34.09 91.25
N VAL A 93 54.41 35.40 91.24
CA VAL A 93 54.31 36.25 90.05
C VAL A 93 55.27 35.79 88.95
N ASN A 94 56.54 35.52 89.28
CA ASN A 94 57.51 35.00 88.31
C ASN A 94 57.09 33.65 87.71
N ARG A 95 56.38 32.81 88.47
CA ARG A 95 55.86 31.52 88.02
C ARG A 95 54.59 31.66 87.18
N MET A 96 53.70 32.60 87.52
CA MET A 96 52.57 32.98 86.68
C MET A 96 53.03 33.52 85.31
N CYS A 97 54.02 34.43 85.26
CA CYS A 97 54.53 34.96 83.99
C CYS A 97 55.17 33.88 83.09
N ARG A 98 55.77 32.84 83.68
CA ARG A 98 56.26 31.65 82.94
C ARG A 98 55.11 30.79 82.40
N LEU A 99 54.08 30.56 83.20
CA LEU A 99 52.86 29.87 82.77
C LEU A 99 52.15 30.63 81.64
N GLU A 100 52.02 31.95 81.73
CA GLU A 100 51.44 32.80 80.70
C GLU A 100 52.24 32.74 79.39
N SER A 101 53.58 32.75 79.47
CA SER A 101 54.46 32.57 78.30
C SER A 101 54.28 31.20 77.63
N LEU A 102 54.11 30.13 78.42
CA LEU A 102 53.80 28.78 77.90
C LEU A 102 52.41 28.72 77.25
N ILE A 103 51.41 29.35 77.87
CA ILE A 103 50.03 29.44 77.34
C ILE A 103 50.01 30.20 76.01
N GLN A 104 50.73 31.31 75.87
CA GLN A 104 50.82 32.02 74.58
C GLN A 104 51.58 31.23 73.51
N SER A 105 52.61 30.46 73.89
CA SER A 105 53.26 29.53 72.95
C SER A 105 52.32 28.42 72.48
N LEU A 106 51.50 27.86 73.38
CA LEU A 106 50.45 26.90 73.02
C LEU A 106 49.41 27.55 72.09
N LYS A 107 48.96 28.78 72.40
CA LYS A 107 47.99 29.54 71.59
C LYS A 107 48.49 29.76 70.16
N MET A 108 49.75 30.14 69.98
CA MET A 108 50.35 30.31 68.63
C MET A 108 50.50 28.99 67.87
N ASN A 109 50.79 27.87 68.55
CA ASN A 109 50.84 26.55 67.91
C ASN A 109 49.44 26.05 67.51
N ILE A 110 48.42 26.29 68.35
CA ILE A 110 47.01 26.01 68.03
C ILE A 110 46.58 26.86 66.82
N PHE A 111 46.93 28.15 66.78
CA PHE A 111 46.67 28.97 65.59
C PHE A 111 47.37 28.43 64.34
N ARG A 112 48.65 28.02 64.38
CA ARG A 112 49.31 27.40 63.21
C ARG A 112 48.57 26.14 62.74
N LEU A 113 48.17 25.26 63.65
CA LEU A 113 47.43 24.03 63.31
C LEU A 113 46.04 24.31 62.74
N GLN A 114 45.36 25.34 63.25
CA GLN A 114 44.08 25.80 62.71
C GLN A 114 44.26 26.38 61.29
N THR A 115 45.27 27.22 61.07
CA THR A 115 45.60 27.76 59.74
C THR A 115 46.02 26.65 58.77
N GLU A 116 46.74 25.62 59.21
CA GLU A 116 47.14 24.47 58.39
C GLU A 116 45.95 23.57 58.00
N LYS A 117 44.98 23.41 58.91
CA LYS A 117 43.67 22.79 58.65
C LYS A 117 42.87 23.59 57.61
N ASP A 118 42.80 24.90 57.77
CA ASP A 118 41.99 25.78 56.92
C ASP A 118 42.63 26.00 55.53
N LEU A 119 43.96 25.91 55.40
CA LEU A 119 44.70 26.01 54.14
C LEU A 119 44.78 24.71 53.33
N ASN A 120 44.37 23.55 53.86
CA ASN A 120 44.40 22.27 53.13
C ASN A 120 43.02 21.59 52.98
N PRO A 121 42.07 22.24 52.27
CA PRO A 121 40.76 21.65 52.01
C PRO A 121 40.81 20.41 51.11
N GLN A 122 41.79 20.29 50.21
CA GLN A 122 41.91 19.14 49.29
C GLN A 122 42.26 17.84 50.01
N LYS A 123 43.21 17.87 50.97
CA LYS A 123 43.56 16.66 51.75
C LYS A 123 42.44 16.26 52.71
N THR A 124 41.70 17.23 53.24
CA THR A 124 40.53 17.00 54.09
C THR A 124 39.35 16.44 53.28
N ALA A 125 39.09 16.95 52.08
CA ALA A 125 38.09 16.40 51.16
C ALA A 125 38.45 14.97 50.73
N PHE A 126 39.69 14.72 50.30
CA PHE A 126 40.14 13.38 49.91
C PHE A 126 40.04 12.36 51.05
N LEU A 127 40.43 12.72 52.28
CA LEU A 127 40.27 11.82 53.43
C LEU A 127 38.80 11.63 53.83
N LYS A 128 37.95 12.64 53.65
CA LYS A 128 36.51 12.53 53.90
C LYS A 128 35.83 11.65 52.85
N ASP A 129 36.14 11.82 51.57
CA ASP A 129 35.65 10.94 50.50
C ASP A 129 36.14 9.52 50.70
N ARG A 130 37.43 9.30 51.02
CA ARG A 130 37.95 7.95 51.26
C ARG A 130 37.37 7.31 52.54
N LEU A 131 37.05 8.11 53.56
CA LEU A 131 36.30 7.64 54.74
C LEU A 131 34.84 7.31 54.38
N ASN A 132 34.19 8.12 53.54
CA ASN A 132 32.84 7.84 53.04
C ASN A 132 32.81 6.59 52.17
N THR A 133 33.81 6.35 51.30
CA THR A 133 33.93 5.12 50.51
C THR A 133 34.07 3.91 51.41
N ILE A 134 34.97 3.97 52.42
CA ILE A 134 35.15 2.89 53.40
C ILE A 134 33.87 2.70 54.24
N GLN A 135 33.17 3.76 54.67
CA GLN A 135 31.89 3.61 55.38
C GLN A 135 30.80 3.04 54.48
N GLU A 136 30.76 3.39 53.20
CA GLU A 136 29.82 2.80 52.23
C GLU A 136 30.13 1.31 51.99
N GLU A 137 31.39 0.95 51.75
CA GLU A 137 31.84 -0.44 51.60
C GLU A 137 31.51 -1.25 52.84
N HIS A 138 31.92 -0.80 54.03
CA HIS A 138 31.54 -1.44 55.29
C HIS A 138 30.02 -1.51 55.49
N SER A 139 29.23 -0.54 55.00
CA SER A 139 27.76 -0.61 55.06
C SER A 139 27.14 -1.58 54.04
N LYS A 140 27.78 -1.78 52.89
CA LYS A 140 27.39 -2.76 51.86
C LYS A 140 27.73 -4.16 52.36
N ASP A 141 28.92 -4.34 52.93
CA ASP A 141 29.35 -5.59 53.54
C ASP A 141 28.51 -5.94 54.77
N LEU A 142 28.18 -4.98 55.64
CA LEU A 142 27.23 -5.21 56.75
C LEU A 142 25.83 -5.60 56.25
N LYS A 143 25.36 -5.01 55.15
CA LYS A 143 24.05 -5.39 54.54
C LYS A 143 24.10 -6.78 53.92
N LEU A 144 25.19 -7.13 53.23
CA LEU A 144 25.41 -8.48 52.67
C LEU A 144 25.50 -9.51 53.78
N LEU A 145 26.30 -9.26 54.83
CA LEU A 145 26.44 -10.14 55.98
C LEU A 145 25.11 -10.27 56.75
N HIS A 146 24.33 -9.20 56.87
CA HIS A 146 23.01 -9.24 57.50
C HIS A 146 21.99 -10.02 56.64
N LEU A 147 22.03 -9.86 55.32
CA LEU A 147 21.22 -10.64 54.39
C LEU A 147 21.61 -12.12 54.41
N GLU A 148 22.89 -12.44 54.46
CA GLU A 148 23.41 -13.80 54.57
C GLU A 148 23.06 -14.44 55.91
N VAL A 149 23.16 -13.72 57.03
CA VAL A 149 22.67 -14.17 58.34
C VAL A 149 21.14 -14.37 58.34
N LEU A 150 20.37 -13.52 57.66
CA LEU A 150 18.92 -13.72 57.49
C LEU A 150 18.61 -14.96 56.64
N ASN A 151 19.36 -15.17 55.56
CA ASN A 151 19.19 -16.29 54.64
C ASN A 151 19.59 -17.62 55.30
N LEU A 152 20.72 -17.68 56.02
CA LEU A 152 21.13 -18.82 56.84
C LEU A 152 20.14 -19.09 57.97
N ARG A 153 19.57 -18.05 58.60
CA ARG A 153 18.49 -18.23 59.60
C ARG A 153 17.18 -18.71 58.98
N GLN A 154 16.89 -18.38 57.73
CA GLN A 154 15.74 -18.91 57.00
C GLN A 154 15.99 -20.38 56.65
N GLN A 155 17.12 -20.72 56.03
CA GLN A 155 17.51 -22.09 55.74
C GLN A 155 17.54 -22.98 57.00
N LEU A 156 18.02 -22.47 58.14
CA LEU A 156 17.98 -23.22 59.41
C LEU A 156 16.56 -23.40 59.96
N ARG A 157 15.62 -22.48 59.68
CA ARG A 157 14.20 -22.67 59.97
C ARG A 157 13.59 -23.71 59.04
N ASP A 158 13.83 -23.58 57.74
CA ASP A 158 13.28 -24.47 56.71
C ASP A 158 13.74 -25.91 56.94
N VAL A 159 15.05 -26.13 57.14
CA VAL A 159 15.63 -27.44 57.48
C VAL A 159 15.06 -28.00 58.78
N LYS A 160 14.82 -27.16 59.78
CA LYS A 160 14.22 -27.61 61.04
C LYS A 160 12.73 -27.95 60.90
N GLU A 161 11.99 -27.18 60.11
CA GLU A 161 10.60 -27.48 59.80
C GLU A 161 10.46 -28.74 58.93
N GLU A 162 11.43 -29.01 58.05
CA GLU A 162 11.55 -30.28 57.33
C GLU A 162 11.96 -31.45 58.25
N GLU A 163 12.86 -31.23 59.22
CA GLU A 163 13.23 -32.22 60.24
C GLU A 163 12.02 -32.59 61.11
N ASP A 164 11.29 -31.60 61.62
CA ASP A 164 10.08 -31.81 62.42
C ASP A 164 8.98 -32.52 61.59
N LYS A 165 8.77 -32.14 60.31
CA LYS A 165 7.84 -32.84 59.40
C LYS A 165 8.27 -34.28 59.10
N ALA A 166 9.56 -34.53 58.90
CA ALA A 166 10.09 -35.87 58.67
C ALA A 166 9.97 -36.75 59.93
N GLN A 167 10.19 -36.17 61.12
CA GLN A 167 9.99 -36.82 62.41
C GLN A 167 8.51 -37.21 62.60
N ASP A 168 7.58 -36.30 62.31
CA ASP A 168 6.13 -36.56 62.36
C ASP A 168 5.70 -37.60 61.31
N GLU A 169 6.30 -37.60 60.12
CA GLU A 169 6.05 -38.60 59.09
C GLU A 169 6.60 -39.98 59.50
N VAL A 170 7.78 -40.06 60.12
CA VAL A 170 8.33 -41.31 60.68
C VAL A 170 7.44 -41.85 61.80
N GLN A 171 6.94 -41.00 62.70
CA GLN A 171 6.00 -41.43 63.74
C GLN A 171 4.67 -41.92 63.16
N ARG A 172 4.11 -41.19 62.18
CA ARG A 172 2.88 -41.54 61.45
C ARG A 172 3.03 -42.84 60.66
N LEU A 173 4.16 -43.06 60.00
CA LEU A 173 4.48 -44.31 59.29
C LEU A 173 4.70 -45.47 60.26
N THR A 174 5.31 -45.24 61.43
CA THR A 174 5.49 -46.25 62.48
C THR A 174 4.13 -46.72 63.02
N ALA A 175 3.25 -45.78 63.40
CA ALA A 175 1.88 -46.10 63.83
C ALA A 175 1.07 -46.79 62.72
N THR A 176 1.25 -46.37 61.46
CA THR A 176 0.58 -47.01 60.30
C THR A 176 1.10 -48.44 60.09
N LEU A 177 2.40 -48.68 60.29
CA LEU A 177 3.00 -50.02 60.19
C LEU A 177 2.54 -50.95 61.32
N GLU A 178 2.40 -50.43 62.55
CA GLU A 178 1.82 -51.19 63.67
C GLU A 178 0.36 -51.58 63.37
N VAL A 179 -0.48 -50.63 62.95
CA VAL A 179 -1.88 -50.88 62.54
C VAL A 179 -1.95 -51.83 61.34
N ALA A 180 -1.03 -51.73 60.37
CA ALA A 180 -0.93 -52.67 59.24
C ALA A 180 -0.53 -54.08 59.70
N SER A 181 0.33 -54.20 60.71
CA SER A 181 0.72 -55.49 61.29
C SER A 181 -0.42 -56.15 62.05
N GLU A 182 -1.21 -55.36 62.79
CA GLU A 182 -2.35 -55.83 63.57
C GLU A 182 -3.54 -56.21 62.67
N THR A 183 -3.82 -55.40 61.64
CA THR A 183 -4.81 -55.74 60.61
C THR A 183 -4.40 -56.96 59.79
N LYS A 184 -3.10 -57.17 59.53
CA LYS A 184 -2.60 -58.40 58.89
C LYS A 184 -2.82 -59.66 59.75
N LYS A 185 -2.64 -59.58 61.08
CA LYS A 185 -3.01 -60.68 61.99
C LYS A 185 -4.52 -60.96 61.94
N ASN A 186 -5.34 -59.92 62.02
CA ASN A 186 -6.81 -60.04 61.99
C ASN A 186 -7.31 -60.61 60.65
N ALA A 187 -6.71 -60.21 59.53
CA ALA A 187 -7.01 -60.77 58.21
C ALA A 187 -6.67 -62.27 58.13
N ALA A 188 -5.56 -62.72 58.72
CA ALA A 188 -5.19 -64.13 58.75
C ALA A 188 -6.17 -64.98 59.59
N ILE A 189 -6.71 -64.43 60.68
CA ILE A 189 -7.77 -65.07 61.49
C ILE A 189 -9.05 -65.22 60.65
N ILE A 190 -9.49 -64.14 59.99
CA ILE A 190 -10.67 -64.15 59.11
C ILE A 190 -10.48 -65.12 57.92
N GLU A 191 -9.26 -65.26 57.39
CA GLU A 191 -8.96 -66.22 56.31
C GLU A 191 -9.16 -67.68 56.76
N GLU A 192 -8.74 -68.05 57.98
CA GLU A 192 -9.00 -69.38 58.53
C GLU A 192 -10.50 -69.60 58.84
N GLU A 193 -11.19 -68.60 59.38
CA GLU A 193 -12.65 -68.66 59.56
C GLU A 193 -13.36 -68.89 58.20
N LEU A 194 -12.97 -68.18 57.14
CA LEU A 194 -13.46 -68.39 55.78
C LEU A 194 -13.10 -69.78 55.22
N LYS A 195 -11.93 -70.34 55.53
CA LYS A 195 -11.60 -71.74 55.18
C LYS A 195 -12.52 -72.73 55.91
N THR A 196 -12.88 -72.51 57.17
CA THR A 196 -13.82 -73.39 57.87
C THR A 196 -15.25 -73.30 57.32
N THR A 197 -15.74 -72.11 56.97
CA THR A 197 -17.07 -71.95 56.36
C THR A 197 -17.11 -72.51 54.93
N LYS A 198 -16.04 -72.33 54.13
CA LYS A 198 -15.87 -72.96 52.82
C LYS A 198 -15.90 -74.50 52.89
N ARG A 199 -15.26 -75.10 53.91
CA ARG A 199 -15.33 -76.56 54.17
C ARG A 199 -16.77 -77.00 54.45
N LYS A 200 -17.52 -76.27 55.28
CA LYS A 200 -18.95 -76.54 55.58
C LYS A 200 -19.85 -76.41 54.33
N MET A 201 -19.64 -75.37 53.52
CA MET A 201 -20.38 -75.17 52.26
C MET A 201 -20.07 -76.26 51.22
N ASN A 202 -18.81 -76.67 51.05
CA ASN A 202 -18.45 -77.75 50.13
C ASN A 202 -19.13 -79.08 50.47
N PHE A 203 -19.25 -79.40 51.77
CA PHE A 203 -20.02 -80.57 52.22
C PHE A 203 -21.50 -80.48 51.81
N LYS A 204 -22.11 -79.29 51.97
CA LYS A 204 -23.49 -79.01 51.53
C LYS A 204 -23.66 -79.13 50.01
N ILE A 205 -22.67 -78.69 49.23
CA ILE A 205 -22.65 -78.80 47.76
C ILE A 205 -22.52 -80.26 47.30
N GLN A 206 -21.71 -81.08 47.97
CA GLN A 206 -21.63 -82.52 47.67
C GLN A 206 -22.97 -83.23 47.94
N GLU A 207 -23.65 -82.89 49.04
CA GLU A 207 -24.97 -83.44 49.35
C GLU A 207 -26.04 -83.02 48.33
N LEU A 208 -26.04 -81.76 47.87
CA LEU A 208 -26.92 -81.31 46.77
C LEU A 208 -26.60 -82.00 45.44
N ARG A 209 -25.33 -82.26 45.13
CA ARG A 209 -24.94 -83.04 43.93
C ARG A 209 -25.43 -84.49 44.01
N ARG A 210 -25.43 -85.10 45.20
CA ARG A 210 -25.99 -86.44 45.43
C ARG A 210 -27.49 -86.48 45.16
N GLN A 211 -28.23 -85.48 45.63
CA GLN A 211 -29.67 -85.34 45.39
C GLN A 211 -29.97 -85.10 43.89
N LEU A 212 -29.21 -84.22 43.23
CA LEU A 212 -29.36 -83.96 41.79
C LEU A 212 -29.09 -85.22 40.93
N ALA A 213 -28.16 -86.09 41.34
CA ALA A 213 -27.91 -87.35 40.65
C ALA A 213 -29.10 -88.34 40.76
N GLN A 214 -29.80 -88.36 41.89
CA GLN A 214 -31.03 -89.16 42.06
C GLN A 214 -32.17 -88.63 41.18
N GLU A 215 -32.35 -87.31 41.11
CA GLU A 215 -33.33 -86.65 40.23
C GLU A 215 -33.05 -86.94 38.75
N ARG A 216 -31.77 -86.94 38.35
CA ARG A 216 -31.36 -87.18 36.96
C ARG A 216 -31.68 -88.60 36.50
N TYR A 217 -31.50 -89.59 37.38
CA TYR A 217 -31.89 -90.99 37.12
C TYR A 217 -33.40 -91.14 36.91
N LEU A 218 -34.23 -90.43 37.68
CA LEU A 218 -35.69 -90.43 37.52
C LEU A 218 -36.12 -89.79 36.19
N ARG A 219 -35.51 -88.68 35.77
CA ARG A 219 -35.76 -88.07 34.45
C ARG A 219 -35.40 -88.98 33.29
N GLU A 220 -34.24 -89.63 33.34
CA GLU A 220 -33.77 -90.48 32.24
C GLU A 220 -34.67 -91.72 32.03
N SER A 221 -35.35 -92.18 33.08
CA SER A 221 -36.42 -93.20 33.00
C SER A 221 -37.67 -92.68 32.27
N LEU A 222 -38.06 -91.44 32.55
CA LEU A 222 -39.21 -90.76 31.93
C LEU A 222 -38.96 -90.44 30.44
N GLU A 223 -37.77 -89.94 30.09
CA GLU A 223 -37.40 -89.62 28.70
C GLU A 223 -37.36 -90.87 27.80
N LYS A 224 -36.93 -92.03 28.32
CA LYS A 224 -36.98 -93.32 27.60
C LYS A 224 -38.41 -93.75 27.30
N SER A 225 -39.35 -93.49 28.20
CA SER A 225 -40.79 -93.73 27.99
C SER A 225 -41.39 -92.77 26.94
N GLY A 226 -41.03 -91.49 26.97
CA GLY A 226 -41.48 -90.50 25.97
C GLY A 226 -40.96 -90.77 24.56
N SER A 227 -39.69 -91.18 24.44
CA SER A 227 -39.04 -91.48 23.16
C SER A 227 -39.72 -92.64 22.41
N ALA A 228 -40.16 -93.69 23.12
CA ALA A 228 -40.89 -94.81 22.55
C ALA A 228 -42.26 -94.40 21.98
N MET A 229 -42.87 -93.33 22.51
CA MET A 229 -44.16 -92.82 22.07
C MET A 229 -44.05 -91.99 20.79
N LEU A 230 -42.99 -91.19 20.67
CA LEU A 230 -42.73 -90.35 19.48
C LEU A 230 -42.40 -91.18 18.22
N LEU A 231 -41.64 -92.27 18.36
CA LEU A 231 -41.33 -93.16 17.24
C LEU A 231 -42.60 -93.65 16.52
N LYS A 232 -43.63 -93.98 17.30
CA LYS A 232 -44.92 -94.50 16.82
C LYS A 232 -45.79 -93.45 16.13
N ILE A 233 -45.56 -92.16 16.40
CA ILE A 233 -46.19 -91.04 15.68
C ILE A 233 -45.48 -90.82 14.32
N GLN A 234 -44.16 -90.98 14.30
CA GLN A 234 -43.35 -90.76 13.09
C GLN A 234 -43.62 -91.79 11.98
N GLU A 235 -43.79 -93.07 12.34
CA GLU A 235 -44.18 -94.14 11.39
C GLU A 235 -45.52 -93.84 10.69
N MET A 236 -46.46 -93.25 11.41
CA MET A 236 -47.80 -92.92 10.91
C MET A 236 -47.78 -91.72 9.94
N GLY A 237 -46.87 -90.77 10.13
CA GLY A 237 -46.68 -89.63 9.21
C GLY A 237 -46.10 -90.04 7.85
N SER A 238 -45.19 -91.01 7.83
CA SER A 238 -44.52 -91.47 6.60
C SER A 238 -45.47 -92.09 5.56
N ALA A 239 -46.61 -92.64 5.99
CA ALA A 239 -47.61 -93.21 5.09
C ALA A 239 -48.37 -92.15 4.28
N VAL A 240 -48.52 -90.92 4.80
CA VAL A 240 -49.35 -89.86 4.20
C VAL A 240 -48.62 -89.14 3.05
N GLU A 241 -47.29 -89.03 3.11
CA GLU A 241 -46.49 -88.33 2.10
C GLU A 241 -46.32 -89.12 0.78
N VAL A 242 -46.61 -90.42 0.77
CA VAL A 242 -46.53 -91.25 -0.45
C VAL A 242 -47.71 -90.95 -1.39
N GLU A 243 -48.92 -90.81 -0.85
CA GLU A 243 -50.15 -90.51 -1.60
C GLU A 243 -50.08 -89.17 -2.34
N HIS A 244 -49.45 -88.15 -1.75
CA HIS A 244 -49.39 -86.81 -2.33
C HIS A 244 -48.57 -86.70 -3.63
N LYS A 245 -47.63 -87.63 -3.88
CA LYS A 245 -46.70 -87.53 -5.03
C LYS A 245 -47.27 -88.00 -6.36
N GLN A 246 -48.33 -88.83 -6.36
CA GLN A 246 -48.95 -89.29 -7.62
C GLN A 246 -49.74 -88.20 -8.36
N VAL A 247 -50.21 -87.16 -7.66
CA VAL A 247 -51.12 -86.15 -8.23
C VAL A 247 -50.40 -85.14 -9.14
N GLN A 248 -49.10 -84.87 -8.94
CA GLN A 248 -48.39 -83.82 -9.69
C GLN A 248 -48.01 -84.20 -11.13
N LEU A 249 -47.84 -85.50 -11.45
CA LEU A 249 -47.33 -85.91 -12.76
C LEU A 249 -48.31 -85.66 -13.91
N LEU A 250 -49.62 -85.69 -13.64
CA LEU A 250 -50.67 -85.68 -14.66
C LEU A 250 -50.91 -84.31 -15.33
N GLN A 251 -50.31 -83.23 -14.81
CA GLN A 251 -50.66 -81.87 -15.18
C GLN A 251 -49.80 -81.27 -16.31
N GLN A 252 -48.68 -81.91 -16.67
CA GLN A 252 -47.65 -81.32 -17.51
C GLN A 252 -47.82 -81.60 -19.03
N ASP A 253 -48.45 -82.72 -19.40
CA ASP A 253 -48.51 -83.19 -20.80
C ASP A 253 -49.48 -82.40 -21.71
N CYS A 254 -50.48 -81.72 -21.15
CA CYS A 254 -51.57 -81.11 -21.92
C CYS A 254 -51.20 -79.83 -22.71
N LEU A 255 -50.03 -79.23 -22.49
CA LEU A 255 -49.68 -77.92 -23.06
C LEU A 255 -48.99 -77.96 -24.44
N ALA A 256 -48.34 -79.07 -24.81
CA ALA A 256 -47.47 -79.11 -25.99
C ALA A 256 -48.21 -79.17 -27.34
N LEU A 257 -49.45 -79.68 -27.38
CA LEU A 257 -50.11 -80.10 -28.62
C LEU A 257 -50.74 -78.97 -29.47
N ARG A 258 -50.89 -77.75 -28.93
CA ARG A 258 -51.72 -76.69 -29.56
C ARG A 258 -51.01 -75.79 -30.58
N SER A 259 -49.69 -75.88 -30.75
CA SER A 259 -48.91 -74.88 -31.52
C SER A 259 -48.73 -75.15 -33.02
N SER A 260 -48.80 -76.39 -33.49
CA SER A 260 -48.29 -76.76 -34.83
C SER A 260 -49.28 -76.66 -36.00
N ILE A 261 -50.59 -76.47 -35.75
CA ILE A 261 -51.63 -76.61 -36.79
C ILE A 261 -51.81 -75.37 -37.69
N ARG A 262 -51.30 -74.20 -37.30
CA ARG A 262 -51.70 -72.90 -37.89
C ARG A 262 -51.02 -72.52 -39.22
N THR A 263 -49.88 -73.12 -39.57
CA THR A 263 -48.95 -72.55 -40.58
C THR A 263 -49.12 -73.04 -42.03
N THR A 264 -50.03 -73.97 -42.33
CA THR A 264 -50.03 -74.72 -43.61
C THR A 264 -51.07 -74.30 -44.67
N GLN A 265 -51.86 -73.24 -44.47
CA GLN A 265 -53.02 -72.94 -45.32
C GLN A 265 -52.89 -71.80 -46.36
N GLU A 266 -51.84 -70.97 -46.35
CA GLU A 266 -51.83 -69.71 -47.14
C GLU A 266 -51.28 -69.78 -48.58
N LEU A 267 -50.53 -70.83 -48.97
CA LEU A 267 -49.72 -70.80 -50.21
C LEU A 267 -50.43 -71.15 -51.53
N LEU A 268 -51.70 -71.61 -51.51
CA LEU A 268 -52.31 -72.25 -52.69
C LEU A 268 -52.96 -71.29 -53.72
N ALA A 269 -53.17 -70.01 -53.38
CA ALA A 269 -54.12 -69.16 -54.12
C ALA A 269 -53.57 -68.34 -55.31
N GLN A 270 -52.25 -68.18 -55.48
CA GLN A 270 -51.70 -67.14 -56.36
C GLN A 270 -51.57 -67.49 -57.86
N GLU A 271 -51.46 -68.76 -58.23
CA GLU A 271 -50.95 -69.13 -59.58
C GLU A 271 -51.99 -69.17 -60.71
N GLN A 272 -53.30 -69.10 -60.42
CA GLN A 272 -54.33 -69.25 -61.46
C GLN A 272 -54.63 -67.96 -62.28
N GLN A 273 -54.10 -66.80 -61.88
CA GLN A 273 -54.49 -65.50 -62.46
C GLN A 273 -53.80 -65.15 -63.80
N LYS A 274 -52.54 -65.55 -64.01
CA LYS A 274 -51.67 -65.01 -65.08
C LYS A 274 -52.01 -65.43 -66.52
N LYS A 275 -52.86 -66.43 -66.74
CA LYS A 275 -53.02 -67.06 -68.06
C LYS A 275 -53.91 -66.26 -69.05
N GLY A 276 -54.88 -65.50 -68.55
CA GLY A 276 -55.85 -64.79 -69.39
C GLY A 276 -55.33 -63.50 -70.04
N GLU A 277 -54.21 -62.97 -69.57
CA GLU A 277 -53.73 -61.62 -69.90
C GLU A 277 -52.99 -61.54 -71.26
N LEU A 278 -52.58 -62.67 -71.83
CA LEU A 278 -51.71 -62.71 -73.02
C LEU A 278 -52.44 -62.68 -74.37
N GLU A 279 -53.69 -63.17 -74.46
CA GLU A 279 -54.40 -63.23 -75.74
C GLU A 279 -54.97 -61.86 -76.17
N THR A 280 -55.35 -61.00 -75.21
CA THR A 280 -55.80 -59.62 -75.46
C THR A 280 -54.68 -58.72 -76.02
N ALA A 281 -53.41 -58.99 -75.67
CA ALA A 281 -52.27 -58.18 -76.12
C ALA A 281 -52.06 -58.23 -77.65
N THR A 282 -52.39 -59.34 -78.31
CA THR A 282 -52.07 -59.53 -79.73
C THR A 282 -52.97 -58.71 -80.67
N SER A 283 -54.24 -58.50 -80.31
CA SER A 283 -55.17 -57.68 -81.10
C SER A 283 -54.88 -56.17 -80.96
N GLN A 284 -54.38 -55.76 -79.80
CA GLN A 284 -54.01 -54.36 -79.52
C GLN A 284 -52.90 -53.87 -80.45
N LEU A 285 -51.82 -54.66 -80.59
CA LEU A 285 -50.63 -54.32 -81.38
C LEU A 285 -50.90 -54.00 -82.87
N LYS A 286 -52.02 -54.47 -83.43
CA LYS A 286 -52.40 -54.20 -84.82
C LYS A 286 -53.11 -52.85 -85.00
N SER A 287 -53.84 -52.39 -83.98
CA SER A 287 -54.36 -51.02 -83.88
C SER A 287 -53.22 -50.03 -83.69
N ASP A 288 -52.28 -50.38 -82.80
CA ASP A 288 -51.15 -49.52 -82.45
C ASP A 288 -50.27 -49.20 -83.68
N LEU A 289 -50.11 -50.13 -84.63
CA LEU A 289 -49.28 -49.92 -85.82
C LEU A 289 -49.82 -48.81 -86.75
N ILE A 290 -51.14 -48.73 -86.96
CA ILE A 290 -51.74 -47.69 -87.80
C ILE A 290 -51.69 -46.34 -87.07
N SER A 291 -51.91 -46.32 -85.75
CA SER A 291 -51.74 -45.11 -84.95
C SER A 291 -50.31 -44.56 -84.97
N ARG A 292 -49.31 -45.43 -85.18
CA ARG A 292 -47.89 -45.06 -85.27
C ARG A 292 -47.55 -44.33 -86.56
N ASP A 293 -48.15 -44.64 -87.70
CA ASP A 293 -47.86 -43.93 -88.97
C ASP A 293 -48.47 -42.51 -88.98
N ASP A 294 -49.67 -42.34 -88.41
CA ASP A 294 -50.25 -41.01 -88.14
C ASP A 294 -49.42 -40.22 -87.11
N LEU A 295 -48.86 -40.91 -86.11
CA LEU A 295 -47.96 -40.30 -85.13
C LEU A 295 -46.61 -39.89 -85.76
N ILE A 296 -46.04 -40.70 -86.65
CA ILE A 296 -44.81 -40.38 -87.40
C ILE A 296 -45.02 -39.12 -88.25
N SER A 297 -46.17 -39.00 -88.91
CA SER A 297 -46.50 -37.80 -89.71
C SER A 297 -46.60 -36.53 -88.86
N LYS A 298 -47.14 -36.63 -87.63
CA LYS A 298 -47.14 -35.52 -86.66
C LYS A 298 -45.74 -35.24 -86.10
N LEU A 299 -44.98 -36.29 -85.75
CA LEU A 299 -43.61 -36.18 -85.24
C LEU A 299 -42.64 -35.55 -86.24
N VAL A 300 -42.87 -35.67 -87.56
CA VAL A 300 -42.05 -34.99 -88.58
C VAL A 300 -42.31 -33.48 -88.60
N GLU A 301 -43.56 -33.05 -88.45
CA GLU A 301 -43.91 -31.62 -88.42
C GLU A 301 -43.58 -31.00 -87.05
N GLU A 302 -43.75 -31.75 -85.95
CA GLU A 302 -43.16 -31.41 -84.65
C GLU A 302 -41.63 -31.33 -84.74
N ASN A 303 -40.92 -32.22 -85.43
CA ASN A 303 -39.46 -32.13 -85.60
C ASN A 303 -39.04 -30.83 -86.30
N LYS A 304 -39.79 -30.33 -87.29
CA LYS A 304 -39.49 -29.03 -87.91
C LYS A 304 -39.69 -27.88 -86.94
N ASN A 305 -40.80 -27.88 -86.19
CA ASN A 305 -41.08 -26.85 -85.19
C ASN A 305 -40.07 -26.89 -84.03
N VAL A 306 -39.69 -28.09 -83.59
CA VAL A 306 -38.64 -28.35 -82.60
C VAL A 306 -37.27 -27.95 -83.13
N GLN A 307 -36.95 -28.15 -84.41
CA GLN A 307 -35.68 -27.67 -84.98
C GLN A 307 -35.59 -26.14 -84.99
N VAL A 308 -36.70 -25.44 -85.26
CA VAL A 308 -36.77 -23.98 -85.22
C VAL A 308 -36.71 -23.47 -83.76
N SER A 309 -37.43 -24.09 -82.83
CA SER A 309 -37.34 -23.73 -81.40
C SER A 309 -35.97 -24.07 -80.81
N PHE A 310 -35.36 -25.20 -81.20
CA PHE A 310 -34.02 -25.61 -80.78
C PHE A 310 -32.95 -24.65 -81.28
N ASN A 311 -33.03 -24.17 -82.52
CA ASN A 311 -32.09 -23.16 -83.02
C ASN A 311 -32.23 -21.84 -82.25
N LYS A 312 -33.47 -21.43 -81.92
CA LYS A 312 -33.71 -20.22 -81.13
C LYS A 312 -33.25 -20.38 -79.67
N GLU A 313 -33.59 -21.50 -79.03
CA GLU A 313 -33.07 -21.86 -77.71
C GLU A 313 -31.55 -21.99 -77.72
N HIS A 314 -30.92 -22.41 -78.82
CA HIS A 314 -29.47 -22.50 -78.91
C HIS A 314 -28.80 -21.11 -78.91
N GLU A 315 -29.36 -20.14 -79.64
CA GLU A 315 -28.92 -18.74 -79.58
C GLU A 315 -29.15 -18.13 -78.18
N GLU A 316 -30.32 -18.37 -77.58
CA GLU A 316 -30.62 -17.98 -76.19
C GLU A 316 -29.69 -18.70 -75.18
N ASN A 317 -29.28 -19.96 -75.43
CA ASN A 317 -28.34 -20.71 -74.60
C ASN A 317 -26.90 -20.19 -74.72
N VAL A 318 -26.48 -19.73 -75.90
CA VAL A 318 -25.19 -19.06 -76.11
C VAL A 318 -25.16 -17.73 -75.37
N TYR A 319 -26.24 -16.94 -75.45
CA TYR A 319 -26.39 -15.70 -74.69
C TYR A 319 -26.33 -15.97 -73.18
N LEU A 320 -27.17 -16.88 -72.66
CA LEU A 320 -27.19 -17.27 -71.25
C LEU A 320 -25.86 -17.85 -70.77
N ARG A 321 -25.11 -18.58 -71.60
CA ARG A 321 -23.75 -19.03 -71.25
C ARG A 321 -22.78 -17.85 -71.08
N SER A 322 -22.85 -16.84 -71.95
CA SER A 322 -22.01 -15.64 -71.83
C SER A 322 -22.37 -14.81 -70.59
N GLU A 323 -23.65 -14.75 -70.24
CA GLU A 323 -24.14 -14.10 -69.02
C GLU A 323 -23.75 -14.89 -67.76
N ILE A 324 -23.85 -16.23 -67.77
CA ILE A 324 -23.39 -17.11 -66.68
C ILE A 324 -21.88 -16.99 -66.46
N ILE A 325 -21.07 -16.84 -67.51
CA ILE A 325 -19.63 -16.58 -67.38
C ILE A 325 -19.39 -15.22 -66.72
N SER A 326 -20.07 -14.17 -67.17
CA SER A 326 -19.97 -12.83 -66.59
C SER A 326 -20.42 -12.79 -65.11
N LEU A 327 -21.49 -13.50 -64.78
CA LEU A 327 -22.00 -13.66 -63.42
C LEU A 327 -21.06 -14.51 -62.55
N ARG A 328 -20.40 -15.53 -63.10
CA ARG A 328 -19.34 -16.28 -62.40
C ARG A 328 -18.14 -15.42 -62.09
N GLU A 329 -17.64 -14.64 -63.04
CA GLU A 329 -16.53 -13.71 -62.78
C GLU A 329 -16.88 -12.65 -61.73
N ALA A 330 -18.12 -12.13 -61.76
CA ALA A 330 -18.61 -11.23 -60.72
C ALA A 330 -18.73 -11.95 -59.36
N SER A 331 -19.20 -13.20 -59.35
CA SER A 331 -19.30 -14.03 -58.15
C SER A 331 -17.93 -14.41 -57.57
N GLU A 332 -16.92 -14.69 -58.40
CA GLU A 332 -15.55 -14.96 -57.96
C GLU A 332 -14.88 -13.70 -57.38
N LYS A 333 -15.08 -12.54 -58.00
CA LYS A 333 -14.63 -11.24 -57.46
C LYS A 333 -15.33 -10.93 -56.13
N ALA A 334 -16.63 -11.19 -56.02
CA ALA A 334 -17.37 -11.06 -54.76
C ALA A 334 -16.90 -12.07 -53.70
N GLN A 335 -16.61 -13.32 -54.09
CA GLN A 335 -16.09 -14.36 -53.21
C GLN A 335 -14.72 -13.97 -52.65
N VAL A 336 -13.77 -13.54 -53.49
CA VAL A 336 -12.44 -13.09 -53.04
C VAL A 336 -12.53 -11.89 -52.08
N LEU A 337 -13.43 -10.94 -52.34
CA LEU A 337 -13.67 -9.83 -51.41
C LEU A 337 -14.31 -10.29 -50.09
N ASN A 338 -15.21 -11.26 -50.14
CA ASN A 338 -15.85 -11.85 -48.96
C ASN A 338 -14.86 -12.70 -48.14
N ASP A 339 -13.96 -13.43 -48.80
CA ASP A 339 -12.87 -14.19 -48.17
C ASP A 339 -11.87 -13.23 -47.50
N GLN A 340 -11.51 -12.12 -48.15
CA GLN A 340 -10.68 -11.05 -47.57
C GLN A 340 -11.37 -10.36 -46.38
N LEU A 341 -12.69 -10.12 -46.46
CA LEU A 341 -13.45 -9.58 -45.34
C LEU A 341 -13.52 -10.59 -44.20
N THR A 342 -13.64 -11.88 -44.50
CA THR A 342 -13.68 -12.99 -43.53
C THR A 342 -12.34 -13.15 -42.82
N THR A 343 -11.20 -13.08 -43.54
CA THR A 343 -9.88 -13.08 -42.90
C THR A 343 -9.69 -11.86 -42.03
N GLN A 344 -10.01 -10.65 -42.51
CA GLN A 344 -9.96 -9.43 -41.68
C GLN A 344 -10.86 -9.53 -40.43
N CYS A 345 -12.08 -10.04 -40.55
CA CYS A 345 -12.96 -10.28 -39.41
C CYS A 345 -12.36 -11.32 -38.44
N SER A 346 -11.70 -12.37 -38.94
CA SER A 346 -11.04 -13.37 -38.10
C SER A 346 -9.83 -12.78 -37.36
N GLU A 347 -9.00 -11.97 -38.02
CA GLU A 347 -7.87 -11.26 -37.42
C GLU A 347 -8.34 -10.27 -36.35
N LEU A 348 -9.38 -9.48 -36.65
CA LEU A 348 -9.98 -8.56 -35.70
C LEU A 348 -10.56 -9.29 -34.49
N ASN A 349 -11.16 -10.47 -34.69
CA ASN A 349 -11.74 -11.27 -33.62
C ASN A 349 -10.66 -11.97 -32.77
N CYS A 350 -9.55 -12.39 -33.37
CA CYS A 350 -8.36 -12.88 -32.67
C CYS A 350 -7.70 -11.76 -31.84
N MET A 351 -7.57 -10.55 -32.39
CA MET A 351 -7.09 -9.38 -31.64
C MET A 351 -8.07 -9.00 -30.50
N LEU A 352 -9.37 -9.07 -30.74
CA LEU A 352 -10.39 -8.83 -29.71
C LEU A 352 -10.33 -9.90 -28.60
N GLN A 353 -10.11 -11.18 -28.93
CA GLN A 353 -9.88 -12.23 -27.94
C GLN A 353 -8.58 -12.00 -27.16
N ALA A 354 -7.49 -11.64 -27.81
CA ALA A 354 -6.23 -11.31 -27.13
C ALA A 354 -6.40 -10.13 -26.16
N MET A 355 -7.04 -9.03 -26.61
CA MET A 355 -7.36 -7.88 -25.77
C MET A 355 -8.36 -8.21 -24.64
N SER A 356 -9.29 -9.15 -24.88
CA SER A 356 -10.23 -9.64 -23.85
C SER A 356 -9.51 -10.48 -22.79
N MET A 357 -8.59 -11.35 -23.20
CA MET A 357 -7.74 -12.15 -22.29
C MET A 357 -6.80 -11.25 -21.50
N GLU A 358 -6.18 -10.25 -22.13
CA GLU A 358 -5.30 -9.31 -21.45
C GLU A 358 -6.08 -8.40 -20.49
N LYS A 359 -7.29 -7.95 -20.86
CA LYS A 359 -8.21 -7.26 -19.94
C LYS A 359 -8.59 -8.14 -18.75
N ALA A 360 -8.92 -9.41 -18.98
CA ALA A 360 -9.25 -10.36 -17.91
C ALA A 360 -8.04 -10.62 -16.99
N ARG A 361 -6.84 -10.70 -17.56
CA ARG A 361 -5.58 -10.78 -16.82
C ARG A 361 -5.32 -9.55 -15.97
N ILE A 362 -5.41 -8.35 -16.54
CA ILE A 362 -5.21 -7.09 -15.81
C ILE A 362 -6.22 -6.95 -14.66
N ILE A 363 -7.47 -7.38 -14.86
CA ILE A 363 -8.48 -7.42 -13.80
C ILE A 363 -8.09 -8.43 -12.71
N ALA A 364 -7.66 -9.64 -13.08
CA ALA A 364 -7.21 -10.66 -12.12
C ALA A 364 -5.97 -10.21 -11.33
N ASP A 365 -4.99 -9.59 -12.00
CA ASP A 365 -3.78 -9.04 -11.38
C ASP A 365 -4.13 -7.88 -10.42
N HIS A 366 -5.01 -6.95 -10.82
CA HIS A 366 -5.53 -5.90 -9.92
C HIS A 366 -6.26 -6.49 -8.70
N GLN A 367 -7.06 -7.54 -8.91
CA GLN A 367 -7.86 -8.15 -7.85
C GLN A 367 -6.99 -8.98 -6.89
N ALA A 368 -5.90 -9.57 -7.39
CA ALA A 368 -4.85 -10.19 -6.57
C ALA A 368 -4.07 -9.15 -5.76
N ILE A 369 -3.71 -8.01 -6.36
CA ILE A 369 -3.07 -6.87 -5.65
C ILE A 369 -3.99 -6.35 -4.54
N LEU A 370 -5.27 -6.09 -4.84
CA LEU A 370 -6.26 -5.66 -3.83
C LEU A 370 -6.44 -6.68 -2.70
N GLN A 371 -6.43 -7.99 -2.99
CA GLN A 371 -6.45 -9.02 -1.95
C GLN A 371 -5.17 -9.06 -1.13
N ALA A 372 -4.00 -8.85 -1.74
CA ALA A 372 -2.72 -8.77 -1.04
C ALA A 372 -2.67 -7.53 -0.13
N GLU A 373 -3.13 -6.36 -0.60
CA GLU A 373 -3.26 -5.14 0.20
C GLU A 373 -4.27 -5.28 1.34
N GLN A 374 -5.44 -5.88 1.09
CA GLN A 374 -6.40 -6.20 2.17
C GLN A 374 -5.78 -7.14 3.21
N LYS A 375 -5.06 -8.19 2.77
CA LYS A 375 -4.41 -9.13 3.66
C LYS A 375 -3.32 -8.45 4.50
N MET A 376 -2.46 -7.65 3.87
CA MET A 376 -1.47 -6.79 4.53
C MET A 376 -2.11 -5.85 5.56
N MET A 377 -3.22 -5.20 5.21
CA MET A 377 -3.96 -4.31 6.13
C MET A 377 -4.57 -5.10 7.31
N THR A 378 -5.11 -6.30 7.07
CA THR A 378 -5.60 -7.13 8.18
C THR A 378 -4.49 -7.67 9.08
N GLN A 379 -3.33 -8.03 8.52
CA GLN A 379 -2.16 -8.48 9.30
C GLN A 379 -1.58 -7.34 10.12
N THR A 380 -1.36 -6.16 9.54
CA THR A 380 -0.86 -4.99 10.28
C THR A 380 -1.84 -4.55 11.37
N PHE A 381 -3.15 -4.65 11.15
CA PHE A 381 -4.15 -4.39 12.20
C PHE A 381 -4.13 -5.47 13.31
N GLN A 382 -3.92 -6.74 12.97
CA GLN A 382 -3.73 -7.82 13.94
C GLN A 382 -2.44 -7.63 14.76
N GLU A 383 -1.33 -7.27 14.12
CA GLU A 383 -0.05 -6.96 14.79
C GLU A 383 -0.19 -5.75 15.72
N GLN A 384 -0.89 -4.69 15.30
CA GLN A 384 -1.18 -3.55 16.16
C GLN A 384 -2.05 -3.93 17.36
N ASN A 385 -3.07 -4.78 17.19
CA ASN A 385 -3.85 -5.29 18.32
C ASN A 385 -3.02 -6.17 19.26
N LEU A 386 -2.16 -7.05 18.74
CA LEU A 386 -1.26 -7.87 19.56
C LEU A 386 -0.25 -7.01 20.34
N LEU A 387 0.25 -5.91 19.75
CA LEU A 387 1.06 -4.92 20.45
C LEU A 387 0.27 -4.17 21.52
N LEU A 388 -0.98 -3.83 21.25
CA LEU A 388 -1.88 -3.17 22.21
C LEU A 388 -2.20 -4.10 23.39
N ASP A 389 -2.50 -5.37 23.12
CA ASP A 389 -2.76 -6.39 24.14
C ASP A 389 -1.51 -6.70 24.97
N ALA A 390 -0.33 -6.73 24.35
CA ALA A 390 0.94 -6.85 25.06
C ALA A 390 1.22 -5.63 25.97
N ALA A 391 0.93 -4.42 25.49
CA ALA A 391 1.05 -3.20 26.29
C ALA A 391 0.03 -3.19 27.46
N HIS A 392 -1.22 -3.59 27.21
CA HIS A 392 -2.24 -3.76 28.26
C HIS A 392 -1.83 -4.82 29.28
N ALA A 393 -1.25 -5.95 28.85
CA ALA A 393 -0.73 -6.98 29.74
C ALA A 393 0.46 -6.48 30.59
N SER A 394 1.38 -5.70 30.01
CA SER A 394 2.47 -5.04 30.77
C SER A 394 1.91 -4.08 31.82
N ILE A 395 1.02 -3.17 31.43
CA ILE A 395 0.38 -2.21 32.34
C ILE A 395 -0.42 -2.93 33.44
N THR A 396 -1.09 -4.03 33.12
CA THR A 396 -1.83 -4.84 34.09
C THR A 396 -0.88 -5.57 35.06
N SER A 397 0.24 -6.08 34.56
CA SER A 397 1.30 -6.69 35.38
C SER A 397 1.92 -5.65 36.33
N GLU A 398 2.28 -4.47 35.82
CA GLU A 398 2.80 -3.35 36.62
C GLU A 398 1.78 -2.85 37.66
N LEU A 399 0.50 -2.78 37.31
CA LEU A 399 -0.57 -2.46 38.25
C LEU A 399 -0.69 -3.53 39.33
N GLN A 400 -0.55 -4.81 38.98
CA GLN A 400 -0.59 -5.92 39.93
C GLN A 400 0.64 -5.93 40.85
N THR A 401 1.85 -5.64 40.35
CA THR A 401 3.04 -5.50 41.20
C THR A 401 2.90 -4.33 42.16
N VAL A 402 2.41 -3.17 41.69
CA VAL A 402 2.13 -2.01 42.56
C VAL A 402 1.03 -2.31 43.59
N GLN A 403 0.00 -3.10 43.25
CA GLN A 403 -0.98 -3.58 44.23
C GLN A 403 -0.37 -4.53 45.26
N ASN A 404 0.53 -5.43 44.85
CA ASN A 404 1.22 -6.36 45.74
C ASN A 404 2.19 -5.60 46.68
N GLU A 405 2.96 -4.65 46.16
CA GLU A 405 3.81 -3.75 46.95
C GLU A 405 2.98 -2.92 47.94
N LYS A 406 1.83 -2.36 47.51
CA LYS A 406 0.89 -1.68 48.40
C LYS A 406 0.38 -2.60 49.51
N ALA A 407 0.05 -3.85 49.20
CA ALA A 407 -0.39 -4.83 50.20
C ALA A 407 0.72 -5.20 51.19
N GLN A 408 1.97 -5.34 50.72
CA GLN A 408 3.14 -5.56 51.58
C GLN A 408 3.42 -4.35 52.47
N LEU A 409 3.37 -3.13 51.93
CA LEU A 409 3.51 -1.89 52.71
C LEU A 409 2.39 -1.72 53.74
N GLN A 410 1.15 -2.12 53.41
CA GLN A 410 0.05 -2.14 54.37
C GLN A 410 0.31 -3.17 55.48
N ALA A 411 0.74 -4.39 55.15
CA ALA A 411 1.08 -5.40 56.14
C ALA A 411 2.25 -4.98 57.05
N HIS A 412 3.25 -4.28 56.50
CA HIS A 412 4.33 -3.68 57.28
C HIS A 412 3.83 -2.54 58.19
N LEU A 413 2.92 -1.69 57.71
CA LEU A 413 2.30 -0.64 58.52
C LEU A 413 1.47 -1.24 59.67
N ASP A 414 0.66 -2.25 59.39
CA ASP A 414 -0.15 -2.96 60.39
C ASP A 414 0.73 -3.68 61.42
N HIS A 415 1.85 -4.27 60.99
CA HIS A 415 2.86 -4.84 61.88
C HIS A 415 3.52 -3.78 62.77
N LEU A 416 3.89 -2.62 62.20
CA LEU A 416 4.48 -1.51 62.95
C LEU A 416 3.49 -0.92 63.97
N ILE A 417 2.20 -0.86 63.61
CA ILE A 417 1.11 -0.48 64.51
C ILE A 417 0.98 -1.51 65.65
N LEU A 418 1.08 -2.81 65.36
CA LEU A 418 1.07 -3.86 66.37
C LEU A 418 2.28 -3.76 67.32
N GLU A 419 3.49 -3.56 66.79
CA GLU A 419 4.70 -3.35 67.61
C GLU A 419 4.60 -2.08 68.46
N HIS A 420 4.06 -1.00 67.92
CA HIS A 420 3.82 0.24 68.65
C HIS A 420 2.81 0.03 69.79
N ASN A 421 1.70 -0.65 69.53
CA ASN A 421 0.71 -1.00 70.54
C ASN A 421 1.29 -1.94 71.61
N GLN A 422 2.15 -2.90 71.25
CA GLN A 422 2.88 -3.72 72.23
C GLN A 422 3.87 -2.89 73.06
N CYS A 423 4.53 -1.89 72.48
CA CYS A 423 5.38 -0.96 73.21
C CYS A 423 4.57 -0.11 74.20
N ILE A 424 3.40 0.38 73.79
CA ILE A 424 2.45 1.09 74.66
C ILE A 424 2.01 0.18 75.81
N GLN A 425 1.59 -1.06 75.54
CA GLN A 425 1.16 -1.99 76.58
C GLN A 425 2.31 -2.30 77.55
N LYS A 426 3.52 -2.56 77.07
CA LYS A 426 4.69 -2.78 77.93
C LYS A 426 5.03 -1.56 78.79
N ALA A 427 4.86 -0.35 78.27
CA ALA A 427 5.03 0.88 79.02
C ALA A 427 3.95 1.04 80.10
N GLN A 428 2.68 0.78 79.78
CA GLN A 428 1.56 0.79 80.74
C GLN A 428 1.72 -0.29 81.83
N ASP A 429 2.13 -1.50 81.47
CA ASP A 429 2.40 -2.58 82.43
C ASP A 429 3.58 -2.22 83.36
N ALA A 430 4.60 -1.52 82.85
CA ALA A 430 5.72 -1.03 83.65
C ALA A 430 5.30 0.15 84.55
N GLU A 431 4.47 1.06 84.05
CA GLU A 431 3.88 2.16 84.82
C GLU A 431 2.99 1.61 85.95
N TRP A 432 2.12 0.64 85.67
CA TRP A 432 1.32 -0.04 86.68
C TRP A 432 2.17 -0.77 87.73
N LYS A 433 3.24 -1.47 87.31
CA LYS A 433 4.19 -2.12 88.24
C LYS A 433 4.92 -1.09 89.12
N THR A 434 5.35 0.03 88.56
CA THR A 434 6.03 1.08 89.35
C THR A 434 5.05 1.83 90.26
N ALA A 435 3.78 2.00 89.86
CA ALA A 435 2.71 2.53 90.71
C ALA A 435 2.39 1.58 91.88
N ALA A 436 2.20 0.29 91.62
CA ALA A 436 1.97 -0.72 92.66
C ALA A 436 3.18 -0.86 93.62
N GLN A 437 4.41 -0.78 93.09
CA GLN A 437 5.62 -0.76 93.92
C GLN A 437 5.71 0.52 94.76
N LYS A 438 5.29 1.67 94.22
CA LYS A 438 5.20 2.94 94.95
C LYS A 438 4.17 2.85 96.07
N GLU A 439 2.95 2.34 95.82
CA GLU A 439 1.94 2.12 96.86
C GLU A 439 2.44 1.15 97.95
N LEU A 440 3.15 0.08 97.58
CA LEU A 440 3.76 -0.84 98.54
C LEU A 440 4.82 -0.15 99.42
N LEU A 441 5.65 0.72 98.83
CA LEU A 441 6.63 1.52 99.56
C LEU A 441 5.96 2.56 100.46
N GLU A 442 4.91 3.23 100.00
CA GLU A 442 4.12 4.19 100.78
C GLU A 442 3.42 3.51 101.96
N SER A 443 2.84 2.32 101.75
CA SER A 443 2.28 1.46 102.80
C SER A 443 3.34 0.99 103.80
N THR A 444 4.53 0.61 103.31
CA THR A 444 5.67 0.24 104.16
C THR A 444 6.15 1.43 105.00
N VAL A 445 6.22 2.63 104.41
CA VAL A 445 6.56 3.87 105.12
C VAL A 445 5.48 4.24 106.14
N ALA A 446 4.20 4.06 105.83
CA ALA A 446 3.10 4.27 106.77
C ALA A 446 3.17 3.29 107.96
N ARG A 447 3.42 1.99 107.70
CA ARG A 447 3.66 1.00 108.76
C ARG A 447 4.86 1.35 109.61
N LEU A 448 6.01 1.68 109.02
CA LEU A 448 7.22 2.06 109.75
C LEU A 448 7.03 3.36 110.56
N ARG A 449 6.22 4.31 110.07
CA ARG A 449 5.81 5.49 110.85
C ARG A 449 4.96 5.10 112.06
N GLY A 450 3.97 4.22 111.89
CA GLY A 450 3.16 3.71 113.00
C GLY A 450 3.96 2.89 114.01
N GLU A 451 4.92 2.07 113.57
CA GLU A 451 5.85 1.32 114.43
C GLU A 451 6.79 2.27 115.19
N LEU A 452 7.27 3.34 114.54
CA LEU A 452 8.06 4.38 115.19
C LEU A 452 7.24 5.18 116.20
N GLU A 453 5.99 5.55 115.89
CA GLU A 453 5.08 6.21 116.83
C GLU A 453 4.76 5.30 118.03
N ALA A 454 4.49 4.01 117.80
CA ALA A 454 4.28 3.04 118.88
C ALA A 454 5.53 2.87 119.76
N SER A 455 6.73 2.77 119.16
CA SER A 455 7.99 2.71 119.90
C SER A 455 8.30 4.01 120.66
N VAL A 456 7.92 5.17 120.13
CA VAL A 456 7.99 6.46 120.83
C VAL A 456 7.00 6.48 122.01
N GLN A 457 5.76 5.98 121.84
CA GLN A 457 4.79 5.86 122.94
C GLN A 457 5.27 4.88 124.02
N GLU A 458 5.84 3.74 123.64
CA GLU A 458 6.46 2.77 124.54
C GLU A 458 7.65 3.39 125.29
N LYS A 459 8.53 4.13 124.60
CA LYS A 459 9.62 4.90 125.22
C LYS A 459 9.08 5.97 126.20
N MET A 460 7.96 6.61 125.89
CA MET A 460 7.32 7.58 126.80
C MET A 460 6.73 6.87 128.02
N ALA A 461 6.13 5.68 127.87
CA ALA A 461 5.65 4.86 128.98
C ALA A 461 6.81 4.37 129.86
N LEU A 462 7.90 3.87 129.26
CA LEU A 462 9.14 3.50 129.96
C LEU A 462 9.82 4.69 130.62
N LEU A 463 9.69 5.92 130.09
CA LEU A 463 10.12 7.14 130.77
C LEU A 463 9.26 7.45 131.99
N GLN A 464 7.92 7.31 131.90
CA GLN A 464 7.02 7.47 133.04
C GLN A 464 7.24 6.40 134.11
N GLU A 465 7.54 5.16 133.72
CA GLU A 465 7.91 4.07 134.61
C GLU A 465 9.30 4.29 135.23
N LYS A 466 10.28 4.77 134.45
CA LYS A 466 11.57 5.24 134.98
C LYS A 466 11.40 6.39 135.97
N GLU A 467 10.50 7.34 135.72
CA GLU A 467 10.18 8.39 136.70
C GLU A 467 9.49 7.84 137.95
N LEU A 468 8.71 6.77 137.83
CA LEU A 468 8.08 6.08 138.96
C LEU A 468 9.14 5.36 139.79
N VAL A 469 10.05 4.63 139.16
CA VAL A 469 11.24 4.04 139.79
C VAL A 469 12.18 5.11 140.33
N GLN A 470 12.32 6.27 139.68
CA GLN A 470 13.08 7.41 140.22
C GLN A 470 12.38 8.01 141.44
N ARG A 471 11.05 8.02 141.49
CA ARG A 471 10.29 8.41 142.70
C ARG A 471 10.47 7.38 143.83
N GLU A 472 10.56 6.09 143.50
CA GLU A 472 10.89 5.02 144.46
C GLU A 472 12.34 5.14 144.96
N VAL A 473 13.31 5.37 144.08
CA VAL A 473 14.70 5.70 144.43
C VAL A 473 14.77 6.97 145.27
N ASN A 474 14.02 8.01 144.95
CA ASN A 474 13.95 9.24 145.76
C ASN A 474 13.25 9.01 147.12
N THR A 475 12.52 7.90 147.32
CA THR A 475 12.03 7.48 148.65
C THR A 475 13.03 6.61 149.39
N THR A 476 13.76 5.71 148.73
CA THR A 476 14.86 4.98 149.39
C THR A 476 16.04 5.89 149.70
N GLU A 477 16.30 6.94 148.90
CA GLU A 477 17.22 8.04 149.24
C GLU A 477 16.72 8.86 150.43
N LYS A 478 15.40 9.00 150.65
CA LYS A 478 14.88 9.60 151.89
C LYS A 478 15.09 8.69 153.10
N GLU A 479 15.01 7.37 152.93
CA GLU A 479 15.32 6.39 153.99
C GLU A 479 16.83 6.37 154.30
N ILE A 480 17.69 6.40 153.28
CA ILE A 480 19.15 6.55 153.41
C ILE A 480 19.50 7.93 154.01
N ALA A 481 18.77 9.00 153.65
CA ALA A 481 18.93 10.31 154.26
C ALA A 481 18.44 10.34 155.72
N GLN A 482 17.49 9.48 156.10
CA GLN A 482 17.05 9.31 157.49
C GLN A 482 18.11 8.56 158.33
N GLU A 483 18.78 7.54 157.76
CA GLU A 483 19.96 6.92 158.39
C GLU A 483 21.15 7.90 158.47
N LYS A 484 21.41 8.66 157.39
CA LYS A 484 22.41 9.73 157.37
C LYS A 484 22.10 10.82 158.39
N CYS A 485 20.82 11.18 158.60
CA CYS A 485 20.39 12.11 159.64
C CYS A 485 20.71 11.60 161.05
N ASN A 486 20.66 10.29 161.28
CA ASN A 486 21.06 9.71 162.56
C ASN A 486 22.59 9.74 162.77
N LEU A 487 23.39 9.58 161.70
CA LEU A 487 24.85 9.75 161.74
C LEU A 487 25.27 11.24 161.80
N GLU A 488 24.51 12.15 161.19
CA GLU A 488 24.72 13.59 161.28
C GLU A 488 24.33 14.17 162.64
N LYS A 489 23.44 13.53 163.42
CA LYS A 489 23.20 13.88 164.84
C LYS A 489 24.41 13.61 165.73
N GLU A 490 25.15 12.52 165.49
CA GLU A 490 26.44 12.26 166.16
C GLU A 490 27.50 13.30 165.74
N LEU A 491 27.50 13.72 164.47
CA LEU A 491 28.42 14.76 163.99
C LEU A 491 28.06 16.18 164.51
N ALA A 492 26.77 16.50 164.63
CA ALA A 492 26.27 17.79 165.11
C ALA A 492 26.68 18.08 166.56
N LYS A 493 26.86 17.04 167.39
CA LYS A 493 27.41 17.17 168.74
C LYS A 493 28.84 17.72 168.76
N ASN A 494 29.62 17.48 167.71
CA ASN A 494 30.98 18.01 167.54
C ASN A 494 31.02 19.30 166.68
N LYS A 495 29.85 19.87 166.33
CA LYS A 495 29.75 21.07 165.48
C LYS A 495 29.22 22.31 166.20
N VAL A 496 28.71 22.14 167.43
CA VAL A 496 28.41 23.24 168.38
C VAL A 496 29.63 24.15 168.60
N ASP A 497 30.85 23.64 168.41
CA ASP A 497 32.10 24.41 168.49
C ASP A 497 32.35 25.36 167.30
N ILE A 498 31.47 25.38 166.27
CA ILE A 498 31.64 26.21 165.05
C ILE A 498 30.62 27.37 164.96
N ASP A 499 29.46 27.29 165.63
CA ASP A 499 28.36 28.27 165.49
C ASP A 499 28.68 29.68 166.04
N ILE A 500 29.86 29.88 166.63
CA ILE A 500 30.35 31.20 167.08
C ILE A 500 30.81 32.09 165.90
N LEU A 501 31.11 31.52 164.71
CA LEU A 501 31.79 32.25 163.63
C LEU A 501 30.90 32.77 162.47
N THR A 502 29.61 32.44 162.42
CA THR A 502 28.74 32.77 161.27
C THR A 502 27.77 33.93 161.52
N HIS A 503 27.69 34.49 162.73
CA HIS A 503 26.65 35.47 163.09
C HIS A 503 26.80 36.88 162.47
N ASN A 504 27.89 37.21 161.78
CA ASN A 504 28.29 38.62 161.63
C ASN A 504 27.89 39.40 160.36
N LEU A 505 27.49 38.81 159.22
CA LEU A 505 27.05 39.55 158.01
C LEU A 505 26.42 38.60 156.95
N GLN A 506 25.13 38.55 156.59
CA GLN A 506 23.88 39.21 157.04
C GLN A 506 23.79 40.75 157.01
N THR A 507 24.38 41.43 156.02
CA THR A 507 24.21 42.90 155.91
C THR A 507 24.30 43.51 154.50
N LEU A 508 24.28 42.72 153.41
CA LEU A 508 24.24 43.25 152.03
C LEU A 508 23.28 42.44 151.13
N GLU A 509 22.13 42.08 151.71
CA GLU A 509 21.00 41.45 151.01
C GLU A 509 19.97 42.49 150.51
N ASP A 510 20.23 43.77 150.80
CA ASP A 510 19.34 44.89 150.49
C ASP A 510 19.73 45.63 149.20
N GLU A 511 18.73 45.78 148.32
CA GLU A 511 18.67 46.49 147.02
C GLU A 511 18.90 45.61 145.78
N ASN A 512 17.92 44.89 145.21
CA ASN A 512 16.46 45.02 145.23
C ASN A 512 15.91 46.36 144.70
N LYS A 513 14.97 46.28 143.74
CA LYS A 513 13.92 47.30 143.48
C LYS A 513 14.18 48.53 142.56
N HIS A 514 14.94 48.40 141.48
CA HIS A 514 14.84 49.25 140.26
C HIS A 514 15.50 48.49 139.09
N LEU A 515 14.97 48.37 137.87
CA LEU A 515 13.87 49.05 137.16
C LEU A 515 13.03 48.01 136.40
N ALA A 516 11.71 47.99 136.63
CA ALA A 516 10.74 47.19 135.86
C ALA A 516 9.87 48.07 134.93
N ASP A 517 10.33 49.30 134.63
CA ASP A 517 9.58 50.32 133.90
C ASP A 517 10.32 50.77 132.63
N GLN A 518 9.53 51.14 131.61
CA GLN A 518 9.92 51.61 130.27
C GLN A 518 10.35 50.45 129.34
N MET A 519 9.44 49.79 128.61
CA MET A 519 8.43 50.26 127.64
C MET A 519 8.97 51.09 126.46
N ALA A 520 8.36 50.87 125.28
CA ALA A 520 8.48 51.61 124.00
C ALA A 520 9.81 51.36 123.23
N SER A 521 9.89 51.24 121.89
CA SER A 521 8.99 51.54 120.73
C SER A 521 9.39 50.62 119.52
N LEU A 522 8.52 49.91 118.79
CA LEU A 522 7.68 50.26 117.59
C LEU A 522 8.37 50.43 116.19
N GLU A 523 7.88 49.65 115.19
CA GLU A 523 7.69 49.90 113.72
C GLU A 523 8.95 49.98 112.76
N LEU A 524 8.93 49.87 111.39
CA LEU A 524 7.91 50.16 110.31
C LEU A 524 8.24 49.63 108.84
N GLN A 525 7.20 49.26 108.02
CA GLN A 525 6.97 49.13 106.50
C GLN A 525 8.11 48.88 105.41
N GLN A 526 7.96 48.80 104.04
CA GLN A 526 6.91 49.08 102.99
C GLN A 526 6.96 48.17 101.68
N VAL A 527 6.44 48.60 100.49
CA VAL A 527 5.99 47.79 99.28
C VAL A 527 6.02 48.58 97.89
N THR A 528 5.75 47.96 96.70
CA THR A 528 5.37 48.48 95.30
C THR A 528 6.42 48.39 94.13
N SER A 529 6.14 48.43 92.78
CA SER A 529 5.03 47.98 91.86
C SER A 529 5.29 48.15 90.31
N ASP A 530 4.80 47.22 89.45
CA ASP A 530 4.13 47.32 88.08
C ASP A 530 4.70 47.87 86.70
N TYR A 531 4.49 47.05 85.63
CA TYR A 531 3.91 47.18 84.23
C TYR A 531 4.27 48.18 83.03
N HIS A 532 4.34 47.59 81.80
CA HIS A 532 3.80 47.97 80.43
C HIS A 532 4.45 48.96 79.38
N GLY A 533 4.31 48.69 78.05
CA GLY A 533 4.01 49.73 77.00
C GLY A 533 4.74 49.85 75.61
N LEU A 534 4.25 49.15 74.55
CA LEU A 534 4.11 49.50 73.09
C LEU A 534 5.14 50.24 72.13
N ALA A 535 5.19 49.70 70.89
CA ALA A 535 5.12 50.37 69.55
C ALA A 535 6.33 50.97 68.75
N GLN A 536 6.61 50.31 67.61
CA GLN A 536 6.85 50.85 66.24
C GLN A 536 7.82 52.03 65.99
N GLN A 537 8.98 51.72 65.38
CA GLN A 537 9.43 52.46 64.20
C GLN A 537 10.29 51.61 63.22
N LYS A 538 9.96 51.69 61.92
CA LYS A 538 10.81 51.40 60.75
C LYS A 538 11.18 49.93 60.43
N VAL A 539 10.16 49.09 60.28
CA VAL A 539 10.19 47.87 59.42
C VAL A 539 10.14 48.21 57.90
N GLU A 540 10.23 49.48 57.53
CA GLU A 540 9.87 49.97 56.17
C GLU A 540 11.03 50.48 55.29
N LYS A 541 12.31 50.22 55.65
CA LYS A 541 13.46 50.83 54.94
C LYS A 541 14.54 49.88 54.39
N VAL A 542 14.40 48.56 54.51
CA VAL A 542 15.37 47.59 53.94
C VAL A 542 14.74 46.63 52.91
N LEU A 543 13.43 46.40 52.95
CA LEU A 543 12.66 45.60 51.98
C LEU A 543 12.51 46.24 50.57
N ARG A 544 13.29 47.27 50.23
CA ARG A 544 13.16 48.02 48.95
C ARG A 544 14.48 48.21 48.18
N LYS A 545 15.52 47.39 48.41
CA LYS A 545 16.82 47.51 47.70
C LYS A 545 17.47 46.21 47.21
N ILE A 546 16.78 45.06 47.30
CA ILE A 546 17.26 43.77 46.74
C ILE A 546 16.38 43.27 45.59
N THR A 547 15.19 43.86 45.40
CA THR A 547 14.26 43.51 44.31
C THR A 547 14.58 44.18 42.96
N GLU A 548 15.61 45.04 42.90
CA GLU A 548 15.83 45.98 41.78
C GLU A 548 17.22 45.95 41.12
N SER A 549 18.07 44.97 41.45
CA SER A 549 19.36 44.75 40.76
C SER A 549 19.42 43.47 39.91
N LYS A 550 18.42 42.58 40.01
CA LYS A 550 18.33 41.34 39.20
C LYS A 550 17.79 41.58 37.79
N ASN A 551 17.05 42.67 37.55
CA ASN A 551 16.45 42.99 36.26
C ASN A 551 17.41 43.73 35.30
N GLN A 552 18.54 44.25 35.78
CA GLN A 552 19.50 45.02 34.95
C GLN A 552 20.53 44.17 34.19
N LEU A 553 20.43 42.83 34.23
CA LEU A 553 21.21 41.90 33.40
C LEU A 553 20.39 41.22 32.30
N ALA A 554 19.06 41.34 32.30
CA ALA A 554 18.22 41.01 31.16
C ALA A 554 18.27 42.09 30.05
N TYR A 555 18.63 43.32 30.43
CA TYR A 555 18.56 44.50 29.56
C TYR A 555 19.66 44.58 28.49
N GLU A 556 20.91 44.19 28.80
CA GLU A 556 22.02 44.25 27.83
C GLU A 556 22.03 43.10 26.81
N LYS A 557 21.32 41.97 27.08
CA LYS A 557 21.13 40.90 26.08
C LYS A 557 20.17 41.33 24.96
N GLY A 558 19.09 42.04 25.29
CA GLY A 558 18.16 42.59 24.29
C GLY A 558 18.77 43.71 23.44
N LYS A 559 19.72 44.47 24.00
CA LYS A 559 20.37 45.62 23.37
C LYS A 559 21.30 45.23 22.21
N LEU A 560 21.93 44.05 22.28
CA LEU A 560 22.70 43.47 21.17
C LEU A 560 21.80 42.77 20.14
N GLN A 561 20.60 42.32 20.53
CA GLN A 561 19.65 41.63 19.64
C GLN A 561 18.82 42.60 18.78
N ILE A 562 18.60 43.84 19.23
CA ILE A 562 17.94 44.90 18.43
C ILE A 562 18.86 45.45 17.33
N LYS A 563 20.19 45.41 17.53
CA LYS A 563 21.16 45.94 16.56
C LYS A 563 21.47 44.98 15.40
N VAL A 564 21.13 43.70 15.55
CA VAL A 564 21.10 42.71 14.45
C VAL A 564 19.84 42.91 13.60
N LYS A 565 18.66 43.03 14.23
CA LYS A 565 17.40 43.32 13.52
C LYS A 565 17.44 44.59 12.67
N GLN A 566 18.09 45.66 13.15
CA GLN A 566 18.21 46.92 12.40
C GLN A 566 19.15 46.84 11.18
N LEU A 567 19.93 45.77 11.00
CA LEU A 567 20.71 45.50 9.79
C LEU A 567 20.04 44.45 8.88
N GLU A 568 19.18 43.58 9.43
CA GLU A 568 18.31 42.69 8.66
C GLU A 568 17.17 43.48 7.96
N GLU A 569 16.55 44.44 8.65
CA GLU A 569 15.46 45.27 8.11
C GLU A 569 15.89 46.24 6.99
N GLN A 570 17.19 46.50 6.80
CA GLN A 570 17.72 47.26 5.65
C GLN A 570 18.07 46.39 4.42
N LEU A 571 18.05 45.06 4.56
CA LEU A 571 18.28 44.11 3.47
C LEU A 571 16.96 43.49 2.94
N GLN A 572 15.88 43.59 3.71
CA GLN A 572 14.54 43.10 3.36
C GLN A 572 13.79 44.02 2.37
N SER A 573 14.01 45.35 2.41
CA SER A 573 13.25 46.32 1.61
C SER A 573 13.69 46.45 0.14
N PHE A 574 14.87 45.92 -0.21
CA PHE A 574 15.36 45.86 -1.60
C PHE A 574 14.97 44.55 -2.31
N THR A 575 14.62 43.50 -1.56
CA THR A 575 14.18 42.22 -2.14
C THR A 575 12.74 42.28 -2.64
N GLU A 576 11.86 43.06 -2.03
CA GLU A 576 10.44 43.19 -2.45
C GLU A 576 10.25 43.86 -3.82
N THR A 577 11.07 44.86 -4.17
CA THR A 577 11.01 45.52 -5.49
C THR A 577 11.66 44.72 -6.62
N SER A 578 12.62 43.84 -6.30
CA SER A 578 13.15 42.85 -7.25
C SER A 578 12.15 41.71 -7.48
N LEU A 579 11.57 41.18 -6.40
CA LEU A 579 10.56 40.11 -6.46
C LEU A 579 9.32 40.52 -7.27
N GLN A 580 8.85 41.76 -7.20
CA GLN A 580 7.72 42.22 -8.02
C GLN A 580 7.98 42.14 -9.54
N ASN A 581 9.21 42.41 -9.99
CA ASN A 581 9.56 42.36 -11.41
C ASN A 581 9.70 40.92 -11.92
N ASP A 582 10.28 40.03 -11.11
CA ASP A 582 10.30 38.59 -11.42
C ASP A 582 8.93 37.93 -11.25
N HIS A 583 8.03 38.50 -10.44
CA HIS A 583 6.64 38.02 -10.36
C HIS A 583 5.88 38.32 -11.65
N LEU A 584 6.04 39.51 -12.23
CA LEU A 584 5.47 39.86 -13.55
C LEU A 584 6.10 39.04 -14.69
N ARG A 585 7.42 38.78 -14.64
CA ARG A 585 8.13 37.95 -15.63
C ARG A 585 7.72 36.47 -15.53
N LYS A 586 7.47 35.95 -14.32
CA LYS A 586 6.87 34.62 -14.10
C LYS A 586 5.38 34.57 -14.46
N LEU A 587 4.62 35.65 -14.27
CA LEU A 587 3.21 35.73 -14.64
C LEU A 587 3.04 35.70 -16.17
N ASN A 588 3.84 36.44 -16.93
CA ASN A 588 3.83 36.35 -18.39
C ASN A 588 4.25 34.98 -18.90
N LYS A 589 5.32 34.38 -18.35
CA LYS A 589 5.73 33.01 -18.72
C LYS A 589 4.69 31.95 -18.32
N GLY A 590 3.96 32.20 -17.23
CA GLY A 590 2.82 31.39 -16.79
C GLY A 590 1.56 31.59 -17.64
N LEU A 591 1.37 32.75 -18.25
CA LEU A 591 0.28 33.01 -19.20
C LEU A 591 0.60 32.43 -20.59
N GLU A 592 1.83 32.51 -21.08
CA GLU A 592 2.27 31.78 -22.28
C GLU A 592 2.18 30.26 -22.08
N ALA A 593 2.63 29.76 -20.92
CA ALA A 593 2.47 28.35 -20.57
C ALA A 593 1.00 27.95 -20.47
N LYS A 594 0.12 28.77 -19.88
CA LYS A 594 -1.34 28.53 -19.86
C LYS A 594 -1.99 28.61 -21.23
N TYR A 595 -1.48 29.44 -22.15
CA TYR A 595 -2.00 29.52 -23.52
C TYR A 595 -1.57 28.30 -24.36
N ALA A 596 -0.32 27.84 -24.21
CA ALA A 596 0.15 26.58 -24.79
C ALA A 596 -0.55 25.37 -24.17
N GLN A 597 -0.72 25.35 -22.84
CA GLN A 597 -1.45 24.32 -22.10
C GLN A 597 -2.91 24.28 -22.53
N ALA A 598 -3.63 25.40 -22.57
CA ALA A 598 -5.01 25.46 -23.06
C ALA A 598 -5.15 25.02 -24.52
N ASN A 599 -4.14 25.27 -25.37
CA ASN A 599 -4.15 24.79 -26.76
C ASN A 599 -3.85 23.28 -26.87
N SER A 600 -3.04 22.73 -25.95
CA SER A 600 -2.84 21.28 -25.81
C SER A 600 -4.01 20.56 -25.12
N GLU A 601 -4.71 21.24 -24.20
CA GLU A 601 -5.96 20.77 -23.60
C GLU A 601 -7.10 20.87 -24.60
N LEU A 602 -7.12 21.85 -25.49
CA LEU A 602 -8.07 21.91 -26.61
C LEU A 602 -7.83 20.80 -27.62
N SER A 603 -6.57 20.48 -27.95
CA SER A 603 -6.26 19.35 -28.85
C SER A 603 -6.49 18.00 -28.18
N ALA A 604 -6.16 17.85 -26.89
CA ALA A 604 -6.46 16.68 -26.09
C ALA A 604 -7.97 16.49 -25.90
N ASN A 605 -8.74 17.55 -25.65
CA ASN A 605 -10.22 17.50 -25.59
C ASN A 605 -10.82 17.18 -26.96
N LYS A 606 -10.21 17.60 -28.07
CA LYS A 606 -10.64 17.23 -29.43
C LYS A 606 -10.35 15.76 -29.74
N LEU A 607 -9.21 15.23 -29.25
CA LEU A 607 -8.89 13.81 -29.29
C LEU A 607 -9.82 12.99 -28.37
N HIS A 608 -10.11 13.48 -27.16
CA HIS A 608 -11.07 12.90 -26.24
C HIS A 608 -12.49 12.92 -26.81
N LEU A 609 -12.88 13.95 -27.56
CA LEU A 609 -14.16 13.99 -28.25
C LEU A 609 -14.22 12.90 -29.34
N GLN A 610 -13.17 12.74 -30.15
CA GLN A 610 -13.09 11.65 -31.13
C GLN A 610 -13.04 10.26 -30.48
N GLN A 611 -12.33 10.10 -29.36
CA GLN A 611 -12.28 8.85 -28.59
C GLN A 611 -13.60 8.54 -27.89
N THR A 612 -14.32 9.55 -27.37
CA THR A 612 -15.64 9.35 -26.77
C THR A 612 -16.73 9.12 -27.82
N GLU A 613 -16.63 9.69 -29.03
CA GLU A 613 -17.48 9.32 -30.17
C GLU A 613 -17.20 7.89 -30.67
N ALA A 614 -15.92 7.46 -30.67
CA ALA A 614 -15.54 6.08 -30.97
C ALA A 614 -16.06 5.11 -29.89
N HIS A 615 -15.85 5.41 -28.60
CA HIS A 615 -16.41 4.62 -27.51
C HIS A 615 -17.94 4.67 -27.47
N LEU A 616 -18.62 5.75 -27.89
CA LEU A 616 -20.08 5.77 -27.98
C LEU A 616 -20.60 4.82 -29.08
N LYS A 617 -19.85 4.66 -30.19
CA LYS A 617 -20.14 3.64 -31.22
C LYS A 617 -19.83 2.22 -30.72
N GLU A 618 -18.72 2.04 -30.01
CA GLU A 618 -18.34 0.76 -29.41
C GLU A 618 -19.33 0.31 -28.33
N VAL A 619 -19.71 1.20 -27.41
CA VAL A 619 -20.70 0.95 -26.36
C VAL A 619 -22.08 0.66 -26.94
N LYS A 620 -22.48 1.28 -28.06
CA LYS A 620 -23.71 0.87 -28.78
C LYS A 620 -23.61 -0.57 -29.30
N SER A 621 -22.49 -0.96 -29.92
CA SER A 621 -22.24 -2.34 -30.35
C SER A 621 -22.23 -3.35 -29.19
N ILE A 622 -21.61 -2.97 -28.05
CA ILE A 622 -21.61 -3.78 -26.82
C ILE A 622 -23.02 -3.88 -26.22
N LEU A 623 -23.82 -2.81 -26.27
CA LEU A 623 -25.21 -2.82 -25.79
C LEU A 623 -26.11 -3.72 -26.65
N GLU A 624 -25.93 -3.71 -27.97
CA GLU A 624 -26.60 -4.62 -28.91
C GLU A 624 -26.24 -6.09 -28.58
N LYS A 625 -24.94 -6.41 -28.42
CA LYS A 625 -24.46 -7.75 -28.02
C LYS A 625 -24.94 -8.19 -26.64
N SER A 626 -24.92 -7.28 -25.66
CA SER A 626 -25.44 -7.49 -24.30
C SER A 626 -26.94 -7.83 -24.33
N LYS A 627 -27.73 -7.16 -25.17
CA LYS A 627 -29.16 -7.43 -25.37
C LYS A 627 -29.41 -8.80 -26.00
N GLU A 628 -28.55 -9.25 -26.92
CA GLU A 628 -28.58 -10.63 -27.43
C GLU A 628 -28.16 -11.68 -26.39
N GLU A 629 -27.12 -11.41 -25.58
CA GLU A 629 -26.69 -12.31 -24.50
C GLU A 629 -27.74 -12.41 -23.40
N LEU A 630 -28.44 -11.31 -23.07
CA LEU A 630 -29.58 -11.31 -22.16
C LEU A 630 -30.74 -12.14 -22.71
N SER A 631 -30.99 -12.08 -24.03
CA SER A 631 -31.97 -12.94 -24.72
C SER A 631 -31.59 -14.43 -24.62
N ARG A 632 -30.32 -14.79 -24.85
CA ARG A 632 -29.81 -16.16 -24.68
C ARG A 632 -29.89 -16.63 -23.22
N THR A 633 -29.54 -15.77 -22.27
CA THR A 633 -29.58 -16.04 -20.83
C THR A 633 -31.00 -16.21 -20.32
N THR A 634 -31.96 -15.42 -20.82
CA THR A 634 -33.38 -15.57 -20.49
C THR A 634 -33.91 -16.91 -20.98
N LYS A 635 -33.59 -17.32 -22.22
CA LYS A 635 -33.92 -18.67 -22.73
C LYS A 635 -33.31 -19.79 -21.88
N CYS A 636 -32.05 -19.65 -21.45
CA CYS A 636 -31.41 -20.60 -20.54
C CYS A 636 -32.16 -20.69 -19.20
N ARG A 637 -32.41 -19.55 -18.54
CA ARG A 637 -33.18 -19.46 -17.29
C ARG A 637 -34.55 -20.12 -17.41
N ASP A 638 -35.26 -19.90 -18.52
CA ASP A 638 -36.59 -20.48 -18.73
C ASP A 638 -36.54 -22.01 -18.95
N THR A 639 -35.43 -22.56 -19.47
CA THR A 639 -35.19 -24.02 -19.46
C THR A 639 -34.89 -24.56 -18.06
N THR A 640 -34.13 -23.84 -17.24
CA THR A 640 -33.87 -24.21 -15.83
C THR A 640 -35.14 -24.13 -14.99
N LEU A 641 -36.02 -23.17 -15.25
CA LEU A 641 -37.31 -23.02 -14.56
C LEU A 641 -38.26 -24.18 -14.89
N LYS A 642 -38.27 -24.65 -16.14
CA LYS A 642 -38.97 -25.89 -16.53
C LYS A 642 -38.36 -27.14 -15.87
N ALA A 643 -37.05 -27.18 -15.64
CA ALA A 643 -36.42 -28.27 -14.88
C ALA A 643 -36.82 -28.25 -13.39
N ASN A 644 -36.86 -27.07 -12.76
CA ASN A 644 -37.34 -26.91 -11.39
C ASN A 644 -38.82 -27.30 -11.22
N GLN A 645 -39.69 -27.01 -12.19
CA GLN A 645 -41.08 -27.48 -12.19
C GLN A 645 -41.18 -29.02 -12.20
N ARG A 646 -40.27 -29.71 -12.91
CA ARG A 646 -40.20 -31.19 -12.89
C ARG A 646 -39.73 -31.74 -11.55
N LEU A 647 -38.74 -31.09 -10.92
CA LEU A 647 -38.27 -31.46 -9.58
C LEU A 647 -39.36 -31.24 -8.51
N LYS A 648 -40.16 -30.17 -8.62
CA LYS A 648 -41.31 -29.93 -7.75
C LYS A 648 -42.35 -31.05 -7.85
N GLY A 649 -42.70 -31.47 -9.07
CA GLY A 649 -43.59 -32.62 -9.28
C GLY A 649 -43.05 -33.93 -8.70
N ALA A 650 -41.73 -34.17 -8.75
CA ALA A 650 -41.12 -35.33 -8.10
C ALA A 650 -41.23 -35.26 -6.55
N LEU A 651 -41.06 -34.07 -5.97
CA LEU A 651 -41.25 -33.81 -4.53
C LEU A 651 -42.69 -34.07 -4.07
N GLU A 652 -43.69 -33.62 -4.84
CA GLU A 652 -45.11 -33.85 -4.56
C GLU A 652 -45.43 -35.37 -4.55
N THR A 653 -44.82 -36.17 -5.44
CA THR A 653 -44.98 -37.65 -5.40
C THR A 653 -44.30 -38.35 -4.20
N LEU A 654 -43.33 -37.70 -3.56
CA LEU A 654 -42.69 -38.19 -2.33
C LEU A 654 -43.60 -37.93 -1.11
N GLU A 655 -44.19 -36.73 -1.03
CA GLU A 655 -45.06 -36.30 0.06
C GLU A 655 -46.32 -37.17 0.18
N VAL A 656 -46.92 -37.55 -0.96
CA VAL A 656 -48.03 -38.52 -1.02
C VAL A 656 -47.63 -39.89 -0.43
N ARG A 657 -46.38 -40.34 -0.66
CA ARG A 657 -45.87 -41.62 -0.17
C ARG A 657 -45.67 -41.64 1.35
N GLU A 658 -45.18 -40.55 1.93
CA GLU A 658 -45.01 -40.43 3.37
C GLU A 658 -46.36 -40.30 4.10
N SER A 659 -47.30 -39.55 3.52
CA SER A 659 -48.68 -39.47 4.00
C SER A 659 -49.34 -40.86 4.11
N GLN A 660 -49.05 -41.74 3.16
CA GLN A 660 -49.56 -43.11 3.15
C GLN A 660 -48.99 -43.99 4.29
N LYS A 661 -47.78 -43.70 4.78
CA LYS A 661 -47.21 -44.38 5.97
C LYS A 661 -47.87 -43.91 7.26
N VAL A 662 -48.14 -42.61 7.41
CA VAL A 662 -48.80 -42.04 8.59
C VAL A 662 -50.18 -42.68 8.82
N GLY A 663 -50.95 -42.89 7.74
CA GLY A 663 -52.24 -43.60 7.81
C GLY A 663 -52.15 -45.06 8.25
N ASN A 664 -50.99 -45.72 8.12
CA ASN A 664 -50.81 -47.08 8.63
C ASN A 664 -50.55 -47.10 10.15
N PHE A 665 -49.79 -46.14 10.69
CA PHE A 665 -49.56 -46.03 12.14
C PHE A 665 -50.84 -45.69 12.91
N GLN A 666 -51.74 -44.87 12.35
CA GLN A 666 -53.05 -44.59 12.97
C GLN A 666 -53.93 -45.83 13.10
N ARG A 667 -53.77 -46.82 12.20
CA ARG A 667 -54.54 -48.08 12.23
C ARG A 667 -54.10 -48.99 13.39
N GLN A 668 -52.80 -49.11 13.61
CA GLN A 668 -52.21 -49.88 14.73
C GLN A 668 -52.62 -49.34 16.11
N LEU A 669 -52.85 -48.02 16.22
CA LEU A 669 -53.32 -47.41 17.47
C LEU A 669 -54.79 -47.73 17.80
N ALA A 670 -55.60 -48.10 16.80
CA ALA A 670 -56.99 -48.50 17.03
C ALA A 670 -57.07 -49.92 17.63
N GLU A 671 -56.26 -50.85 17.12
CA GLU A 671 -56.16 -52.24 17.60
C GLU A 671 -55.82 -52.30 19.10
N ALA A 672 -54.85 -51.48 19.55
CA ALA A 672 -54.44 -51.39 20.96
C ALA A 672 -55.54 -50.90 21.93
N LYS A 673 -56.63 -50.26 21.42
CA LYS A 673 -57.77 -49.85 22.26
C LYS A 673 -58.75 -50.98 22.50
N GLU A 674 -58.85 -51.94 21.58
CA GLU A 674 -59.75 -53.09 21.71
C GLU A 674 -59.30 -54.04 22.84
N ASP A 675 -57.98 -54.21 23.01
CA ASP A 675 -57.42 -55.05 24.07
C ASP A 675 -57.69 -54.51 25.48
N ASN A 676 -57.80 -53.19 25.66
CA ASN A 676 -58.18 -52.60 26.95
C ASN A 676 -59.61 -52.99 27.39
N CYS A 677 -60.55 -53.18 26.45
CA CYS A 677 -61.89 -53.62 26.78
C CYS A 677 -61.93 -55.06 27.33
N LYS A 678 -60.99 -55.92 26.89
CA LYS A 678 -60.87 -57.31 27.38
C LYS A 678 -60.43 -57.37 28.85
N VAL A 679 -59.59 -56.42 29.28
CA VAL A 679 -59.13 -56.29 30.67
C VAL A 679 -60.28 -55.93 31.63
N THR A 680 -61.23 -55.10 31.20
CA THR A 680 -62.38 -54.70 32.04
C THR A 680 -63.24 -55.91 32.43
N VAL A 681 -63.49 -56.84 31.52
CA VAL A 681 -64.27 -58.07 31.76
C VAL A 681 -63.60 -59.01 32.77
N MET A 682 -62.28 -58.98 32.91
CA MET A 682 -61.57 -59.77 33.93
C MET A 682 -61.82 -59.28 35.35
N LEU A 683 -62.02 -57.97 35.56
CA LEU A 683 -62.18 -57.39 36.90
C LEU A 683 -63.53 -57.75 37.55
N GLU A 684 -64.61 -57.83 36.77
CA GLU A 684 -65.94 -58.21 37.27
C GLU A 684 -65.96 -59.63 37.86
N ASN A 685 -65.21 -60.55 37.26
CA ASN A 685 -65.10 -61.94 37.72
C ASN A 685 -64.41 -62.08 39.09
N VAL A 686 -63.55 -61.13 39.48
CA VAL A 686 -62.85 -61.15 40.78
C VAL A 686 -63.81 -60.84 41.93
N LEU A 687 -64.76 -59.91 41.72
CA LEU A 687 -65.70 -59.48 42.76
C LEU A 687 -66.68 -60.59 43.17
N ALA A 688 -67.10 -61.44 42.22
CA ALA A 688 -67.96 -62.59 42.49
C ALA A 688 -67.31 -63.64 43.41
N SER A 689 -65.97 -63.73 43.41
CA SER A 689 -65.21 -64.64 44.27
C SER A 689 -65.30 -64.25 45.76
N HIS A 690 -65.22 -62.95 46.04
CA HIS A 690 -65.14 -62.44 47.41
C HIS A 690 -66.38 -62.80 48.26
N SER A 691 -67.57 -62.78 47.66
CA SER A 691 -68.83 -63.05 48.39
C SER A 691 -68.91 -64.48 48.94
N LYS A 692 -68.33 -65.47 48.25
CA LYS A 692 -68.24 -66.86 48.76
C LYS A 692 -67.32 -67.02 49.96
N MET A 693 -66.33 -66.14 50.11
CA MET A 693 -65.35 -66.18 51.21
C MET A 693 -66.00 -65.88 52.56
N GLN A 694 -67.04 -65.04 52.58
CA GLN A 694 -67.66 -64.57 53.82
C GLN A 694 -68.47 -65.67 54.54
N GLY A 695 -69.12 -66.57 53.80
CA GLY A 695 -69.84 -67.71 54.40
C GLY A 695 -68.94 -68.78 55.03
N ALA A 696 -67.63 -68.79 54.72
CA ALA A 696 -66.66 -69.64 55.41
C ALA A 696 -66.29 -69.08 56.81
N LEU A 697 -66.42 -67.76 57.00
CA LEU A 697 -66.00 -67.05 58.21
C LEU A 697 -66.89 -67.38 59.42
N GLU A 698 -68.20 -67.50 59.22
CA GLU A 698 -69.17 -67.77 60.30
C GLU A 698 -68.97 -69.15 60.94
N LYS A 699 -68.56 -70.16 60.16
CA LYS A 699 -68.25 -71.50 60.70
C LYS A 699 -67.01 -71.51 61.60
N VAL A 700 -66.04 -70.63 61.33
CA VAL A 700 -64.87 -70.44 62.22
C VAL A 700 -65.31 -69.92 63.59
N GLN A 701 -66.39 -69.13 63.65
CA GLN A 701 -66.84 -68.47 64.87
C GLN A 701 -67.40 -69.43 65.93
N VAL A 702 -67.87 -70.62 65.55
CA VAL A 702 -68.34 -71.65 66.50
C VAL A 702 -67.15 -72.43 67.10
N GLU A 703 -66.13 -72.75 66.30
CA GLU A 703 -64.90 -73.37 66.81
C GLU A 703 -64.14 -72.44 67.78
N LEU A 704 -64.20 -71.11 67.56
CA LEU A 704 -63.64 -70.13 68.51
C LEU A 704 -64.21 -70.32 69.93
N GLY A 705 -65.52 -70.50 70.09
CA GLY A 705 -66.13 -70.69 71.42
C GLY A 705 -65.67 -71.96 72.15
N ARG A 706 -65.31 -73.02 71.41
CA ARG A 706 -64.71 -74.23 72.01
C ARG A 706 -63.25 -73.97 72.42
N ARG A 707 -62.50 -73.26 71.57
CA ARG A 707 -61.13 -72.81 71.89
C ARG A 707 -61.11 -71.88 73.10
N ASP A 708 -62.12 -71.03 73.32
CA ASP A 708 -62.17 -70.12 74.47
C ASP A 708 -62.14 -70.84 75.83
N SER A 709 -62.70 -72.05 75.91
CA SER A 709 -62.67 -72.88 77.13
C SER A 709 -61.29 -73.52 77.37
N GLU A 710 -60.64 -74.00 76.31
CA GLU A 710 -59.26 -74.50 76.35
C GLU A 710 -58.27 -73.37 76.66
N ILE A 711 -58.51 -72.19 76.07
CA ILE A 711 -57.84 -70.92 76.38
C ILE A 711 -58.05 -70.52 77.84
N ALA A 712 -59.17 -70.84 78.50
CA ALA A 712 -59.35 -70.55 79.94
C ALA A 712 -58.44 -71.42 80.82
N GLY A 713 -58.27 -72.71 80.49
CA GLY A 713 -57.28 -73.58 81.14
C GLY A 713 -55.85 -73.08 80.91
N LEU A 714 -55.51 -72.84 79.65
CA LEU A 714 -54.20 -72.28 79.25
C LEU A 714 -53.96 -70.89 79.83
N LYS A 715 -54.98 -70.06 80.07
CA LYS A 715 -54.85 -68.76 80.77
C LYS A 715 -54.38 -68.95 82.21
N LYS A 716 -54.83 -70.00 82.90
CA LYS A 716 -54.44 -70.26 84.30
C LYS A 716 -52.99 -70.76 84.39
N GLU A 717 -52.60 -71.69 83.52
CA GLU A 717 -51.21 -72.12 83.38
C GLU A 717 -50.31 -70.97 82.91
N ARG A 718 -50.80 -70.16 81.96
CA ARG A 718 -50.16 -68.91 81.54
C ARG A 718 -49.96 -67.98 82.71
N THR A 719 -50.91 -67.75 83.63
CA THR A 719 -50.67 -66.86 84.78
C THR A 719 -49.56 -67.37 85.71
N LEU A 720 -49.44 -68.68 85.90
CA LEU A 720 -48.35 -69.30 86.66
C LEU A 720 -47.00 -69.14 85.96
N ASN A 721 -46.96 -69.40 84.65
CA ASN A 721 -45.78 -69.14 83.83
C ASN A 721 -45.48 -67.64 83.73
N GLN A 722 -46.47 -66.75 83.73
CA GLN A 722 -46.33 -65.30 83.70
C GLN A 722 -45.67 -64.80 84.99
N GLN A 723 -45.97 -65.37 86.17
CA GLN A 723 -45.26 -65.05 87.42
C GLN A 723 -43.82 -65.59 87.49
N ARG A 724 -43.49 -66.62 86.70
CA ARG A 724 -42.13 -67.14 86.56
C ARG A 724 -41.34 -66.34 85.53
N VAL A 725 -41.98 -65.99 84.41
CA VAL A 725 -41.50 -65.09 83.37
C VAL A 725 -41.25 -63.71 83.97
N GLN A 726 -42.16 -63.11 84.75
CA GLN A 726 -41.96 -61.83 85.44
C GLN A 726 -40.74 -61.80 86.37
N ARG A 727 -40.36 -62.93 86.98
CA ARG A 727 -39.11 -63.01 87.76
C ARG A 727 -37.88 -63.04 86.86
N LEU A 728 -37.93 -63.84 85.79
CA LEU A 728 -36.85 -63.90 84.79
C LEU A 728 -36.75 -62.60 83.99
N GLU A 729 -37.86 -61.90 83.74
CA GLU A 729 -37.94 -60.56 83.16
C GLU A 729 -37.31 -59.56 84.12
N ALA A 730 -37.64 -59.55 85.41
CA ALA A 730 -36.97 -58.67 86.38
C ALA A 730 -35.45 -58.95 86.51
N GLU A 731 -35.02 -60.20 86.40
CA GLU A 731 -33.59 -60.56 86.34
C GLU A 731 -32.95 -60.10 85.02
N VAL A 732 -33.62 -60.31 83.88
CA VAL A 732 -33.17 -59.85 82.55
C VAL A 732 -33.13 -58.33 82.48
N ASP A 733 -34.11 -57.61 83.04
CA ASP A 733 -34.17 -56.16 83.16
C ASP A 733 -33.03 -55.65 84.05
N GLN A 734 -32.70 -56.34 85.14
CA GLN A 734 -31.55 -56.02 85.97
C GLN A 734 -30.22 -56.20 85.20
N TRP A 735 -30.10 -57.27 84.41
CA TRP A 735 -28.93 -57.50 83.56
C TRP A 735 -28.89 -56.57 82.35
N GLN A 736 -30.03 -56.18 81.77
CA GLN A 736 -30.14 -55.23 80.67
C GLN A 736 -29.91 -53.80 81.15
N ALA A 737 -30.33 -53.41 82.36
CA ALA A 737 -29.95 -52.13 82.95
C ALA A 737 -28.43 -52.05 83.16
N ARG A 738 -27.80 -53.14 83.62
CA ARG A 738 -26.33 -53.25 83.69
C ARG A 738 -25.68 -53.21 82.31
N MET A 739 -26.23 -53.93 81.33
CA MET A 739 -25.76 -53.93 79.94
C MET A 739 -25.84 -52.54 79.34
N LEU A 740 -26.97 -51.84 79.50
CA LEU A 740 -27.21 -50.48 79.01
C LEU A 740 -26.30 -49.45 79.69
N VAL A 741 -25.95 -49.60 80.97
CA VAL A 741 -24.94 -48.75 81.61
C VAL A 741 -23.55 -49.01 81.02
N VAL A 742 -23.18 -50.28 80.81
CA VAL A 742 -21.90 -50.67 80.19
C VAL A 742 -21.83 -50.29 78.71
N ASP A 743 -22.93 -50.39 77.96
CA ASP A 743 -23.06 -50.02 76.56
C ASP A 743 -23.12 -48.49 76.40
N ALA A 744 -23.76 -47.77 77.33
CA ALA A 744 -23.72 -46.31 77.36
C ALA A 744 -22.31 -45.80 77.68
N GLN A 745 -21.61 -46.44 78.61
CA GLN A 745 -20.21 -46.12 78.93
C GLN A 745 -19.30 -46.41 77.74
N HIS A 746 -19.31 -47.63 77.19
CA HIS A 746 -18.57 -47.96 75.96
C HIS A 746 -18.97 -47.06 74.77
N SER A 747 -20.25 -46.73 74.60
CA SER A 747 -20.68 -45.80 73.53
C SER A 747 -20.16 -44.39 73.77
N SER A 748 -20.12 -43.92 75.01
CA SER A 748 -19.57 -42.60 75.35
C SER A 748 -18.06 -42.51 75.12
N GLU A 749 -17.33 -43.63 75.22
CA GLU A 749 -15.89 -43.74 74.96
C GLU A 749 -15.60 -43.99 73.46
N ILE A 750 -16.35 -44.88 72.80
CA ILE A 750 -16.13 -45.31 71.42
C ILE A 750 -16.69 -44.30 70.41
N GLN A 751 -17.84 -43.66 70.66
CA GLN A 751 -18.47 -42.76 69.68
C GLN A 751 -17.62 -41.50 69.38
N PRO A 752 -16.95 -40.84 70.35
CA PRO A 752 -16.00 -39.77 70.04
C PRO A 752 -14.80 -40.27 69.22
N LEU A 753 -14.27 -41.46 69.53
CA LEU A 753 -13.15 -42.06 68.79
C LEU A 753 -13.54 -42.45 67.37
N GLN A 754 -14.75 -43.00 67.16
CA GLN A 754 -15.29 -43.27 65.83
C GLN A 754 -15.47 -41.99 65.02
N LYS A 755 -16.05 -40.93 65.60
CA LYS A 755 -16.18 -39.62 64.93
C LYS A 755 -14.82 -39.01 64.59
N ALA A 756 -13.86 -39.07 65.51
CA ALA A 756 -12.49 -38.58 65.25
C ALA A 756 -11.81 -39.39 64.14
N LEU A 757 -12.00 -40.71 64.09
CA LEU A 757 -11.48 -41.58 63.04
C LEU A 757 -12.18 -41.36 61.69
N GLU A 758 -13.49 -41.10 61.67
CA GLU A 758 -14.24 -40.74 60.46
C GLU A 758 -13.79 -39.39 59.90
N VAL A 759 -13.64 -38.37 60.76
CA VAL A 759 -13.08 -37.06 60.40
C VAL A 759 -11.65 -37.24 59.86
N ALA A 760 -10.77 -37.95 60.56
CA ALA A 760 -9.40 -38.19 60.09
C ALA A 760 -9.33 -39.00 58.78
N ARG A 761 -10.26 -39.93 58.53
CA ARG A 761 -10.37 -40.64 57.25
C ARG A 761 -10.85 -39.74 56.12
N GLU A 762 -11.80 -38.86 56.42
CA GLU A 762 -12.35 -37.91 55.47
C GLU A 762 -11.34 -36.80 55.12
N ASP A 763 -10.58 -36.32 56.11
CA ASP A 763 -9.51 -35.35 55.89
C ASP A 763 -8.31 -35.99 55.17
N ASN A 764 -7.97 -37.26 55.43
CA ASN A 764 -7.02 -38.01 54.61
C ASN A 764 -7.52 -38.21 53.16
N ARG A 765 -8.84 -38.41 52.94
CA ARG A 765 -9.42 -38.44 51.59
C ARG A 765 -9.30 -37.09 50.89
N LYS A 766 -9.65 -36.00 51.58
CA LYS A 766 -9.49 -34.63 51.06
C LYS A 766 -8.02 -34.35 50.73
N LEU A 767 -7.10 -34.69 51.62
CA LEU A 767 -5.66 -34.54 51.40
C LEU A 767 -5.21 -35.32 50.16
N ALA A 768 -5.61 -36.59 50.02
CA ALA A 768 -5.29 -37.40 48.86
C ALA A 768 -5.86 -36.79 47.55
N VAL A 769 -7.12 -36.33 47.56
CA VAL A 769 -7.74 -35.67 46.40
C VAL A 769 -7.07 -34.34 46.09
N SER A 770 -6.73 -33.52 47.08
CA SER A 770 -6.01 -32.26 46.90
C SER A 770 -4.58 -32.47 46.40
N LEU A 771 -3.90 -33.52 46.85
CA LEU A 771 -2.57 -33.90 46.39
C LEU A 771 -2.60 -34.47 44.98
N GLU A 772 -3.62 -35.26 44.64
CA GLU A 772 -3.84 -35.75 43.26
C GLU A 772 -4.22 -34.59 42.32
N GLN A 773 -5.04 -33.64 42.76
CA GLN A 773 -5.31 -32.40 42.02
C GLN A 773 -4.04 -31.55 41.85
N ALA A 774 -3.21 -31.41 42.89
CA ALA A 774 -1.92 -30.72 42.81
C ALA A 774 -0.97 -31.41 41.81
N LEU A 775 -0.90 -32.75 41.80
CA LEU A 775 -0.12 -33.49 40.82
C LEU A 775 -0.69 -33.39 39.40
N GLN A 776 -2.01 -33.42 39.21
CA GLN A 776 -2.65 -33.26 37.90
C GLN A 776 -2.44 -31.84 37.34
N THR A 777 -2.60 -30.81 38.18
CA THR A 777 -2.31 -29.42 37.79
C THR A 777 -0.83 -29.20 37.50
N ASN A 778 0.09 -29.78 38.29
CA ASN A 778 1.53 -29.71 38.02
C ASN A 778 1.89 -30.40 36.70
N ASN A 779 1.40 -31.62 36.44
CA ASN A 779 1.59 -32.28 35.14
C ASN A 779 1.02 -31.46 33.97
N HIS A 780 -0.16 -30.83 34.15
CA HIS A 780 -0.75 -29.96 33.12
C HIS A 780 0.07 -28.68 32.89
N LEU A 781 0.66 -28.10 33.93
CA LEU A 781 1.58 -26.97 33.82
C LEU A 781 2.91 -27.39 33.17
N GLN A 782 3.44 -28.58 33.47
CA GLN A 782 4.62 -29.13 32.80
C GLN A 782 4.36 -29.34 31.30
N THR A 783 3.25 -29.99 30.91
CA THR A 783 2.89 -30.15 29.49
C THR A 783 2.70 -28.80 28.79
N LYS A 784 2.17 -27.79 29.49
CA LYS A 784 2.10 -26.41 28.96
C LYS A 784 3.46 -25.76 28.81
N LEU A 785 4.37 -25.97 29.76
CA LEU A 785 5.75 -25.49 29.70
C LEU A 785 6.49 -26.11 28.53
N ASP A 786 6.44 -27.44 28.40
CA ASP A 786 7.03 -28.20 27.29
C ASP A 786 6.51 -27.68 25.94
N HIS A 787 5.19 -27.45 25.82
CA HIS A 787 4.58 -26.92 24.60
C HIS A 787 4.93 -25.45 24.31
N VAL A 788 5.15 -24.62 25.34
CA VAL A 788 5.66 -23.25 25.18
C VAL A 788 7.13 -23.27 24.78
N GLN A 789 7.91 -24.21 25.30
CA GLN A 789 9.32 -24.38 24.99
C GLN A 789 9.52 -24.90 23.55
N GLU A 790 8.74 -25.89 23.11
CA GLU A 790 8.69 -26.33 21.71
C GLU A 790 8.27 -25.19 20.76
N LYS A 791 7.30 -24.36 21.17
CA LYS A 791 6.91 -23.17 20.40
C LYS A 791 8.03 -22.12 20.34
N LEU A 792 8.78 -21.93 21.42
CA LEU A 792 9.91 -21.01 21.46
C LEU A 792 11.03 -21.50 20.54
N GLU A 793 11.39 -22.79 20.60
CA GLU A 793 12.39 -23.42 19.73
C GLU A 793 11.98 -23.34 18.25
N ASN A 794 10.71 -23.59 17.92
CA ASN A 794 10.18 -23.39 16.57
C ASN A 794 10.25 -21.91 16.13
N LYS A 795 9.97 -20.95 17.02
CA LYS A 795 10.10 -19.52 16.71
C LYS A 795 11.55 -19.05 16.59
N GLU A 796 12.47 -19.64 17.34
CA GLU A 796 13.92 -19.45 17.20
C GLU A 796 14.40 -19.95 15.83
N LEU A 797 13.92 -21.12 15.39
CA LEU A 797 14.22 -21.69 14.08
C LEU A 797 13.60 -20.87 12.93
N GLU A 798 12.35 -20.41 13.06
CA GLU A 798 11.73 -19.46 12.13
C GLU A 798 12.54 -18.16 12.03
N ARG A 799 13.02 -17.61 13.16
CA ARG A 799 13.86 -16.42 13.21
C ARG A 799 15.18 -16.62 12.48
N GLN A 800 15.85 -17.76 12.67
CA GLN A 800 17.08 -18.12 11.95
C GLN A 800 16.85 -18.29 10.44
N ASN A 801 15.74 -18.93 10.05
CA ASN A 801 15.35 -19.08 8.64
C ASN A 801 15.01 -17.73 7.98
N LEU A 802 14.38 -16.81 8.72
CA LEU A 802 14.11 -15.45 8.24
C LEU A 802 15.39 -14.62 8.13
N GLU A 803 16.34 -14.77 9.06
CA GLU A 803 17.61 -14.04 8.98
C GLU A 803 18.47 -14.53 7.80
N THR A 804 18.63 -15.83 7.62
CA THR A 804 19.32 -16.41 6.45
C THR A 804 18.58 -16.17 5.12
N PHE A 805 17.27 -15.91 5.15
CA PHE A 805 16.53 -15.42 3.98
C PHE A 805 16.82 -13.94 3.71
N LYS A 806 16.81 -13.07 4.73
CA LYS A 806 17.21 -11.66 4.58
C LYS A 806 18.64 -11.53 4.07
N GLU A 807 19.59 -12.28 4.61
CA GLU A 807 20.98 -12.30 4.16
C GLU A 807 21.05 -12.62 2.66
N ARG A 808 20.39 -13.70 2.21
CA ARG A 808 20.28 -14.04 0.78
C ARG A 808 19.62 -12.94 -0.05
N MET A 809 18.49 -12.38 0.38
CA MET A 809 17.83 -11.28 -0.33
C MET A 809 18.72 -10.03 -0.41
N THR A 810 19.49 -9.72 0.64
CA THR A 810 20.44 -8.60 0.60
C THR A 810 21.59 -8.89 -0.36
N GLU A 811 22.10 -10.12 -0.41
CA GLU A 811 23.18 -10.50 -1.33
C GLU A 811 22.71 -10.54 -2.78
N GLU A 812 21.54 -11.10 -3.04
CA GLU A 812 20.87 -11.05 -4.35
C GLU A 812 20.66 -9.59 -4.79
N SER A 813 20.19 -8.70 -3.90
CA SER A 813 20.03 -7.27 -4.21
C SER A 813 21.36 -6.54 -4.47
N LYS A 814 22.46 -6.95 -3.82
CA LYS A 814 23.81 -6.43 -4.12
C LYS A 814 24.27 -6.89 -5.49
N VAL A 815 24.14 -8.19 -5.80
CA VAL A 815 24.53 -8.76 -7.09
C VAL A 815 23.70 -8.15 -8.22
N GLU A 816 22.40 -7.93 -8.03
CA GLU A 816 21.57 -7.19 -8.98
C GLU A 816 22.03 -5.74 -9.14
N ALA A 817 22.32 -5.03 -8.05
CA ALA A 817 22.84 -3.66 -8.10
C ALA A 817 24.21 -3.57 -8.81
N GLU A 818 25.10 -4.55 -8.60
CA GLU A 818 26.39 -4.69 -9.29
C GLU A 818 26.18 -4.96 -10.78
N LEU A 819 25.33 -5.92 -11.16
CA LEU A 819 24.96 -6.18 -12.56
C LEU A 819 24.31 -4.95 -13.23
N HIS A 820 23.52 -4.18 -12.50
CA HIS A 820 22.97 -2.90 -12.99
C HIS A 820 24.05 -1.83 -13.14
N ALA A 821 25.01 -1.74 -12.22
CA ALA A 821 26.16 -0.84 -12.32
C ALA A 821 27.05 -1.20 -13.53
N GLU A 822 27.34 -2.48 -13.75
CA GLU A 822 28.07 -2.98 -14.93
C GLU A 822 27.33 -2.71 -16.24
N ARG A 823 26.00 -2.91 -16.28
CA ARG A 823 25.16 -2.53 -17.43
C ARG A 823 25.20 -1.02 -17.70
N ILE A 824 25.15 -0.20 -16.66
CA ILE A 824 25.27 1.26 -16.80
C ILE A 824 26.68 1.66 -17.26
N GLU A 825 27.73 0.99 -16.79
CA GLU A 825 29.11 1.29 -17.21
C GLU A 825 29.40 0.84 -18.65
N THR A 826 28.90 -0.33 -19.05
CA THR A 826 28.99 -0.80 -20.45
C THR A 826 28.20 0.11 -21.39
N LEU A 827 26.99 0.54 -21.02
CA LEU A 827 26.24 1.57 -21.77
C LEU A 827 26.97 2.91 -21.83
N ARG A 828 27.59 3.38 -20.73
CA ARG A 828 28.42 4.59 -20.72
C ARG A 828 29.62 4.47 -21.67
N LYS A 829 30.28 3.31 -21.70
CA LYS A 829 31.37 3.01 -22.65
C LYS A 829 30.88 3.01 -24.09
N GLN A 830 29.72 2.38 -24.37
CA GLN A 830 29.07 2.40 -25.69
C GLN A 830 28.75 3.83 -26.13
N PHE A 831 28.00 4.61 -25.33
CA PHE A 831 27.69 6.01 -25.64
C PHE A 831 28.95 6.88 -25.82
N GLN A 832 30.02 6.63 -25.06
CA GLN A 832 31.29 7.33 -25.27
C GLN A 832 31.93 6.96 -26.63
N THR A 833 31.92 5.67 -27.02
CA THR A 833 32.41 5.25 -28.34
C THR A 833 31.52 5.74 -29.49
N GLU A 834 30.19 5.80 -29.33
CA GLU A 834 29.26 6.39 -30.28
C GLU A 834 29.48 7.90 -30.42
N ARG A 835 29.67 8.61 -29.30
CA ARG A 835 29.99 10.04 -29.29
C ARG A 835 31.34 10.33 -29.95
N GLU A 836 32.33 9.46 -29.78
CA GLU A 836 33.63 9.61 -30.44
C GLU A 836 33.60 9.24 -31.92
N THR A 837 32.84 8.23 -32.32
CA THR A 837 32.68 7.84 -33.74
C THR A 837 31.85 8.85 -34.50
N THR A 838 30.75 9.37 -33.94
CA THR A 838 29.98 10.49 -34.51
C THR A 838 30.79 11.79 -34.55
N LYS A 839 31.60 12.10 -33.53
CA LYS A 839 32.56 13.22 -33.58
C LYS A 839 33.61 13.04 -34.70
N LYS A 840 34.14 11.82 -34.87
CA LYS A 840 35.07 11.50 -35.98
C LYS A 840 34.36 11.55 -37.34
N ALA A 841 33.09 11.16 -37.44
CA ALA A 841 32.30 11.21 -38.67
C ALA A 841 32.01 12.66 -39.08
N THR A 842 31.43 13.46 -38.19
CA THR A 842 31.18 14.90 -38.41
C THR A 842 32.46 15.69 -38.67
N GLN A 843 33.61 15.31 -38.09
CA GLN A 843 34.90 15.89 -38.46
C GLN A 843 35.35 15.54 -39.88
N ARG A 844 35.11 14.31 -40.37
CA ARG A 844 35.38 13.94 -41.76
C ARG A 844 34.44 14.66 -42.73
N GLU A 845 33.14 14.66 -42.44
CA GLU A 845 32.13 15.39 -43.22
C GLU A 845 32.44 16.90 -43.27
N MET A 846 32.84 17.51 -42.15
CA MET A 846 33.26 18.92 -42.13
C MET A 846 34.53 19.15 -42.96
N ALA A 847 35.50 18.24 -42.92
CA ALA A 847 36.71 18.34 -43.74
C ALA A 847 36.41 18.16 -45.24
N GLU A 848 35.49 17.26 -45.59
CA GLU A 848 35.04 17.01 -46.96
C GLU A 848 34.19 18.17 -47.50
N LEU A 849 33.23 18.68 -46.71
CA LEU A 849 32.49 19.89 -47.03
C LEU A 849 33.44 21.08 -47.22
N LYS A 850 34.44 21.26 -46.36
CA LYS A 850 35.46 22.30 -46.53
C LYS A 850 36.25 22.12 -47.83
N LYS A 851 36.65 20.88 -48.16
CA LYS A 851 37.31 20.56 -49.44
C LYS A 851 36.41 20.88 -50.64
N THR A 852 35.13 20.51 -50.61
CA THR A 852 34.19 20.83 -51.70
C THR A 852 33.92 22.33 -51.82
N LEU A 853 33.92 23.07 -50.70
CA LEU A 853 33.83 24.53 -50.69
C LEU A 853 35.09 25.17 -51.29
N ASP A 854 36.28 24.68 -50.95
CA ASP A 854 37.55 25.14 -51.52
C ASP A 854 37.64 24.81 -53.03
N GLU A 855 37.20 23.62 -53.46
CA GLU A 855 37.04 23.26 -54.87
C GLU A 855 36.01 24.13 -55.60
N ALA A 856 34.88 24.45 -54.97
CA ALA A 856 33.86 25.33 -55.53
C ALA A 856 34.35 26.78 -55.64
N ASN A 857 35.12 27.27 -54.64
CA ASN A 857 35.79 28.55 -54.68
C ASN A 857 36.83 28.60 -55.81
N TYR A 858 37.63 27.53 -55.97
CA TYR A 858 38.58 27.41 -57.08
C TYR A 858 37.87 27.47 -58.45
N ARG A 859 36.83 26.64 -58.66
CA ARG A 859 36.01 26.66 -59.87
C ARG A 859 35.33 28.02 -60.10
N SER A 860 34.89 28.71 -59.05
CA SER A 860 34.32 30.06 -59.13
C SER A 860 35.35 31.10 -59.59
N VAL A 861 36.60 31.00 -59.12
CA VAL A 861 37.73 31.82 -59.58
C VAL A 861 38.09 31.50 -61.03
N GLU A 862 38.06 30.23 -61.44
CA GLU A 862 38.28 29.82 -62.84
C GLU A 862 37.16 30.31 -63.77
N VAL A 863 35.90 30.13 -63.41
CA VAL A 863 34.74 30.66 -64.17
C VAL A 863 34.77 32.18 -64.23
N SER A 864 35.24 32.86 -63.18
CA SER A 864 35.45 34.31 -63.17
C SER A 864 36.60 34.73 -64.10
N ARG A 865 37.69 33.94 -64.18
CA ARG A 865 38.80 34.15 -65.12
C ARG A 865 38.33 33.93 -66.57
N ALA A 866 37.68 32.81 -66.86
CA ALA A 866 37.10 32.50 -68.16
C ALA A 866 36.06 33.54 -68.61
N ASN A 867 35.23 34.07 -67.69
CA ASN A 867 34.32 35.17 -68.00
C ASN A 867 35.04 36.48 -68.36
N ARG A 868 36.19 36.78 -67.74
CA ARG A 868 37.01 37.94 -68.12
C ARG A 868 37.63 37.73 -69.51
N GLU A 869 38.17 36.54 -69.79
CA GLU A 869 38.71 36.18 -71.10
C GLU A 869 37.64 36.21 -72.21
N LEU A 870 36.42 35.72 -71.92
CA LEU A 870 35.29 35.79 -72.84
C LEU A 870 34.83 37.24 -73.06
N ARG A 871 34.74 38.07 -72.01
CA ARG A 871 34.44 39.51 -72.15
C ARG A 871 35.51 40.24 -72.96
N GLN A 872 36.78 39.89 -72.79
CA GLN A 872 37.88 40.42 -73.59
C GLN A 872 37.73 39.99 -75.07
N LYS A 873 37.51 38.70 -75.34
CA LYS A 873 37.26 38.19 -76.70
C LYS A 873 36.03 38.83 -77.35
N VAL A 874 34.96 39.10 -76.59
CA VAL A 874 33.79 39.85 -77.07
C VAL A 874 34.20 41.27 -77.46
N SER A 875 34.95 41.99 -76.63
CA SER A 875 35.45 43.33 -76.98
C SER A 875 36.40 43.34 -78.18
N GLU A 876 37.22 42.30 -78.36
CA GLU A 876 38.06 42.11 -79.54
C GLU A 876 37.21 41.84 -80.80
N LEU A 877 36.18 41.00 -80.70
CA LEU A 877 35.23 40.74 -81.78
C LEU A 877 34.37 41.96 -82.12
N GLU A 878 33.98 42.78 -81.14
CA GLU A 878 33.29 44.06 -81.34
C GLU A 878 34.17 45.04 -82.14
N LYS A 879 35.46 45.17 -81.78
CA LYS A 879 36.43 45.98 -82.55
C LYS A 879 36.59 45.46 -83.98
N VAL A 880 36.66 44.15 -84.17
CA VAL A 880 36.73 43.53 -85.51
C VAL A 880 35.44 43.78 -86.30
N LEU A 881 34.28 43.64 -85.66
CA LEU A 881 32.96 43.92 -86.24
C LEU A 881 32.86 45.38 -86.70
N ASP A 882 33.28 46.34 -85.88
CA ASP A 882 33.27 47.76 -86.24
C ASP A 882 34.27 48.08 -87.36
N SER A 883 35.46 47.46 -87.36
CA SER A 883 36.39 47.53 -88.51
C SER A 883 35.75 46.99 -89.80
N ASN A 884 34.94 45.94 -89.70
CA ASN A 884 34.25 45.33 -90.83
C ASN A 884 33.02 46.14 -91.26
N LYS A 885 32.29 46.78 -90.34
CA LYS A 885 31.25 47.77 -90.68
C LYS A 885 31.86 48.93 -91.47
N GLU A 886 33.04 49.42 -91.09
CA GLU A 886 33.70 50.51 -91.81
C GLU A 886 34.22 50.08 -93.18
N LYS A 887 34.77 48.86 -93.29
CA LYS A 887 35.07 48.25 -94.60
C LYS A 887 33.81 48.10 -95.47
N ILE A 888 32.69 47.68 -94.90
CA ILE A 888 31.41 47.56 -95.61
C ILE A 888 30.88 48.93 -96.03
N LYS A 889 31.01 49.99 -95.23
CA LYS A 889 30.70 51.36 -95.66
C LYS A 889 31.56 51.78 -96.85
N ASN A 890 32.87 51.51 -96.80
CA ASN A 890 33.79 51.85 -97.89
C ASN A 890 33.48 51.05 -99.17
N GLN A 891 33.20 49.75 -99.06
CA GLN A 891 32.74 48.93 -100.17
C GLN A 891 31.39 49.41 -100.71
N LYS A 892 30.45 49.82 -99.85
CA LYS A 892 29.15 50.39 -100.26
C LYS A 892 29.32 51.74 -100.98
N ALA A 893 30.31 52.55 -100.60
CA ALA A 893 30.67 53.77 -101.31
C ALA A 893 31.29 53.47 -102.69
N GLN A 894 32.19 52.49 -102.77
CA GLN A 894 32.77 52.00 -104.04
C GLN A 894 31.69 51.41 -104.98
N ILE A 895 30.74 50.63 -104.46
CA ILE A 895 29.59 50.13 -105.22
C ILE A 895 28.71 51.28 -105.71
N LYS A 896 28.50 52.32 -104.90
CA LYS A 896 27.73 53.50 -105.32
C LYS A 896 28.40 54.26 -106.48
N LEU A 897 29.74 54.35 -106.48
CA LEU A 897 30.53 54.87 -107.61
C LEU A 897 30.47 53.97 -108.85
N HIS A 898 30.53 52.64 -108.67
CA HIS A 898 30.36 51.70 -109.78
C HIS A 898 28.96 51.74 -110.39
N LEU A 899 27.92 51.96 -109.59
CA LEU A 899 26.54 52.09 -110.07
C LEU A 899 26.30 53.41 -110.81
N SER A 900 26.90 54.53 -110.39
CA SER A 900 26.83 55.78 -111.16
C SER A 900 27.62 55.69 -112.48
N ALA A 901 28.80 55.06 -112.47
CA ALA A 901 29.54 54.76 -113.69
C ALA A 901 28.74 53.84 -114.64
N LYS A 902 28.03 52.84 -114.11
CA LYS A 902 27.16 51.95 -114.89
C LYS A 902 25.94 52.66 -115.47
N ALA A 903 25.35 53.62 -114.75
CA ALA A 903 24.26 54.47 -115.25
C ALA A 903 24.71 55.36 -116.41
N ASN A 904 25.88 56.02 -116.29
CA ASN A 904 26.47 56.81 -117.37
C ASN A 904 26.79 55.93 -118.61
N ASN A 905 27.27 54.70 -118.40
CA ASN A 905 27.49 53.76 -119.51
C ASN A 905 26.18 53.30 -120.16
N ALA A 906 25.08 53.12 -119.40
CA ALA A 906 23.77 52.80 -119.98
C ALA A 906 23.27 53.93 -120.89
N GLN A 907 23.39 55.19 -120.47
CA GLN A 907 23.04 56.36 -121.27
C GLN A 907 23.91 56.49 -122.55
N ASN A 908 25.19 56.12 -122.47
CA ASN A 908 26.06 56.04 -123.65
C ASN A 908 25.69 54.90 -124.60
N VAL A 909 25.22 53.75 -124.08
CA VAL A 909 24.70 52.65 -124.91
C VAL A 909 23.40 53.03 -125.62
N GLU A 910 22.53 53.83 -124.99
CA GLU A 910 21.33 54.36 -125.65
C GLU A 910 21.67 55.37 -126.75
N ARG A 911 22.64 56.26 -126.54
CA ARG A 911 23.20 57.12 -127.60
C ARG A 911 23.80 56.31 -128.76
N MET A 912 24.58 55.26 -128.46
CA MET A 912 25.10 54.37 -129.51
C MET A 912 24.00 53.63 -130.28
N LYS A 913 22.90 53.24 -129.63
CA LYS A 913 21.74 52.67 -130.33
C LYS A 913 21.07 53.66 -131.28
N HIS A 914 21.00 54.95 -130.92
CA HIS A 914 20.48 55.99 -131.80
C HIS A 914 21.36 56.15 -133.05
N ILE A 915 22.68 56.31 -132.86
CA ILE A 915 23.66 56.42 -133.96
C ILE A 915 23.65 55.17 -134.85
N ALA A 916 23.53 53.97 -134.27
CA ALA A 916 23.43 52.72 -135.04
C ALA A 916 22.14 52.61 -135.86
N MET A 917 21.06 53.26 -135.43
CA MET A 917 19.79 53.28 -136.16
C MET A 917 19.80 54.29 -137.30
N GLU A 918 20.42 55.47 -137.09
CA GLU A 918 20.72 56.46 -138.13
C GLU A 918 21.65 55.88 -139.21
N LEU A 919 22.69 55.15 -138.81
CA LEU A 919 23.59 54.46 -139.75
C LEU A 919 22.85 53.42 -140.60
N ARG A 920 21.93 52.65 -140.03
CA ARG A 920 21.08 51.71 -140.82
C ARG A 920 20.14 52.42 -141.78
N GLN A 921 19.62 53.61 -141.44
CA GLN A 921 18.84 54.42 -142.38
C GLN A 921 19.72 54.98 -143.51
N MET A 922 20.91 55.49 -143.20
CA MET A 922 21.91 55.90 -144.20
C MET A 922 22.27 54.75 -145.16
N GLU A 923 22.44 53.54 -144.64
CA GLU A 923 22.79 52.35 -145.43
C GLU A 923 21.63 51.93 -146.35
N LEU A 924 20.38 51.97 -145.86
CA LEU A 924 19.20 51.72 -146.69
C LEU A 924 19.02 52.78 -147.79
N ILE A 925 19.29 54.06 -147.50
CA ILE A 925 19.26 55.15 -148.48
C ILE A 925 20.36 54.96 -149.53
N LYS A 926 21.58 54.61 -149.11
CA LYS A 926 22.71 54.29 -149.99
C LYS A 926 22.36 53.13 -150.93
N ASP A 927 21.77 52.05 -150.44
CA ASP A 927 21.40 50.89 -151.26
C ASP A 927 20.28 51.23 -152.26
N GLN A 928 19.27 52.03 -151.84
CA GLN A 928 18.26 52.55 -152.76
C GLN A 928 18.86 53.48 -153.83
N TYR A 929 19.85 54.30 -153.46
CA TYR A 929 20.55 55.18 -154.39
C TYR A 929 21.39 54.38 -155.39
N GLN A 930 22.13 53.37 -154.92
CA GLN A 930 22.92 52.47 -155.78
C GLN A 930 22.02 51.69 -156.74
N LYS A 931 20.87 51.19 -156.28
CA LYS A 931 19.88 50.51 -157.13
C LYS A 931 19.33 51.44 -158.22
N LYS A 932 18.92 52.67 -157.87
CA LYS A 932 18.49 53.67 -158.87
C LYS A 932 19.61 54.04 -159.85
N ASN A 933 20.85 54.16 -159.40
CA ASN A 933 21.99 54.50 -160.26
C ASN A 933 22.29 53.34 -161.24
N TYR A 934 22.12 52.09 -160.82
CA TYR A 934 22.21 50.91 -161.68
C TYR A 934 21.06 50.84 -162.70
N GLU A 935 19.83 51.12 -162.29
CA GLU A 935 18.66 51.21 -163.19
C GLU A 935 18.80 52.35 -164.21
N GLN A 936 19.30 53.51 -163.78
CA GLN A 936 19.61 54.65 -164.65
C GLN A 936 20.74 54.31 -165.63
N SER A 937 21.81 53.64 -165.19
CA SER A 937 22.88 53.15 -166.06
C SER A 937 22.36 52.18 -167.14
N LEU A 938 21.49 51.23 -166.76
CA LEU A 938 20.80 50.32 -167.68
C LEU A 938 19.84 51.01 -168.65
N SER A 939 19.28 52.16 -168.26
CA SER A 939 18.45 52.99 -169.13
C SER A 939 19.30 53.82 -170.11
N ILE A 940 20.43 54.36 -169.65
CA ILE A 940 21.40 55.08 -170.48
C ILE A 940 22.05 54.13 -171.48
N GLN A 941 22.36 52.89 -171.08
CA GLN A 941 22.90 51.87 -171.99
C GLN A 941 21.89 51.45 -173.08
N ARG A 942 20.60 51.36 -172.75
CA ARG A 942 19.53 51.18 -173.75
C ARG A 942 19.39 52.37 -174.68
N PHE A 943 19.36 53.58 -174.13
CA PHE A 943 19.30 54.82 -174.91
C PHE A 943 20.51 54.99 -175.85
N ALA A 944 21.71 54.57 -175.43
CA ALA A 944 22.90 54.54 -176.27
C ALA A 944 22.80 53.54 -177.43
N CYS A 945 22.23 52.35 -177.19
CA CYS A 945 21.95 51.38 -178.26
C CYS A 945 20.89 51.89 -179.25
N GLU A 946 19.83 52.53 -178.76
CA GLU A 946 18.77 53.14 -179.59
C GLU A 946 19.31 54.32 -180.41
N MET A 947 20.09 55.22 -179.81
CA MET A 947 20.82 56.28 -180.52
C MET A 947 21.74 55.73 -181.62
N MET A 948 22.47 54.64 -181.36
CA MET A 948 23.35 54.02 -182.34
C MET A 948 22.58 53.33 -183.48
N ASN A 949 21.32 52.94 -183.25
CA ASN A 949 20.42 52.46 -184.30
C ASN A 949 19.82 53.64 -185.10
N LEU A 950 19.34 54.68 -184.43
CA LEU A 950 18.82 55.90 -185.06
C LEU A 950 19.88 56.58 -185.96
N GLN A 951 21.14 56.55 -185.55
CA GLN A 951 22.27 57.07 -186.35
C GLN A 951 22.56 56.22 -187.59
N ARG A 952 22.34 54.90 -187.56
CA ARG A 952 22.38 54.04 -188.77
C ARG A 952 21.17 54.27 -189.66
N GLU A 953 19.99 54.43 -189.08
CA GLU A 953 18.76 54.71 -189.82
C GLU A 953 18.85 56.06 -190.55
N MET A 954 19.38 57.11 -189.92
CA MET A 954 19.69 58.38 -190.60
C MET A 954 20.67 58.23 -191.77
N GLN A 955 21.72 57.41 -191.61
CA GLN A 955 22.69 57.16 -192.70
C GLN A 955 22.11 56.32 -193.84
N MET A 956 21.20 55.39 -193.54
CA MET A 956 20.44 54.63 -194.55
C MET A 956 19.41 55.50 -195.26
N LEU A 957 18.71 56.38 -194.53
CA LEU A 957 17.73 57.30 -195.07
C LEU A 957 18.38 58.33 -196.01
N ALA A 958 19.54 58.89 -195.64
CA ALA A 958 20.29 59.82 -196.48
C ALA A 958 20.78 59.17 -197.80
N LYS A 959 21.19 57.89 -197.77
CA LYS A 959 21.50 57.13 -198.99
C LYS A 959 20.25 56.84 -199.83
N SER A 960 19.17 56.39 -199.19
CA SER A 960 17.90 56.13 -199.86
C SER A 960 17.32 57.36 -200.56
N GLN A 961 17.44 58.55 -199.95
CA GLN A 961 16.97 59.81 -200.53
C GLN A 961 17.71 60.18 -201.84
N HIS A 962 19.02 59.93 -201.88
CA HIS A 962 19.84 60.11 -203.08
C HIS A 962 19.42 59.14 -204.20
N ASP A 963 19.20 57.87 -203.86
CA ASP A 963 18.79 56.82 -204.80
C ASP A 963 17.34 56.97 -205.32
N THR A 964 16.45 57.63 -204.56
CA THR A 964 15.13 58.04 -205.08
C THR A 964 15.21 59.25 -206.02
N SER A 965 16.12 60.19 -205.77
CA SER A 965 16.29 61.38 -206.64
C SER A 965 16.81 61.02 -208.03
N THR A 966 17.71 60.03 -208.11
CA THR A 966 18.20 59.48 -209.39
C THR A 966 17.16 58.62 -210.11
N ARG A 967 16.31 57.88 -209.38
CA ARG A 967 15.17 57.15 -209.97
C ARG A 967 14.10 58.08 -210.55
N ASN A 968 13.72 59.16 -209.84
CA ASN A 968 12.68 60.08 -210.32
C ASN A 968 13.07 60.74 -211.66
N LYS A 969 14.33 61.17 -211.81
CA LYS A 969 14.86 61.71 -213.09
C LYS A 969 14.90 60.68 -214.23
N GLN A 970 14.84 59.39 -213.92
CA GLN A 970 14.74 58.31 -214.90
C GLN A 970 13.28 58.02 -215.27
N GLN A 971 12.33 58.22 -214.34
CA GLN A 971 10.89 58.12 -214.61
C GLN A 971 10.34 59.31 -215.42
N GLU A 972 10.83 60.53 -215.21
CA GLU A 972 10.43 61.70 -216.03
C GLU A 972 10.68 61.44 -217.52
N ARG A 973 11.84 60.86 -217.86
CA ARG A 973 12.19 60.46 -219.25
C ARG A 973 11.29 59.36 -219.81
N GLN A 974 10.69 58.52 -218.97
CA GLN A 974 9.75 57.48 -219.39
C GLN A 974 8.35 58.06 -219.64
N LEU A 975 7.90 59.00 -218.79
CA LEU A 975 6.64 59.74 -218.98
C LEU A 975 6.67 60.58 -220.27
N GLU A 976 7.83 61.14 -220.62
CA GLU A 976 8.01 61.91 -221.86
C GLU A 976 7.92 61.03 -223.13
N THR A 977 8.29 59.74 -223.03
CA THR A 977 8.03 58.76 -224.11
C THR A 977 6.56 58.31 -224.15
N GLU A 978 5.87 58.24 -223.01
CA GLU A 978 4.43 57.95 -222.96
C GLU A 978 3.59 59.09 -223.57
N HIS A 979 3.99 60.35 -223.35
CA HIS A 979 3.33 61.52 -223.92
C HIS A 979 3.34 61.52 -225.47
N LYS A 980 4.43 61.05 -226.09
CA LYS A 980 4.50 60.90 -227.56
C LYS A 980 3.53 59.83 -228.07
N ALA A 981 3.44 58.70 -227.37
CA ALA A 981 2.50 57.63 -227.72
C ALA A 981 1.02 58.05 -227.58
N ARG A 982 0.70 58.96 -226.63
CA ARG A 982 -0.66 59.52 -226.49
C ARG A 982 -1.04 60.44 -227.65
N GLN A 983 -0.13 61.25 -228.18
CA GLN A 983 -0.43 62.12 -229.32
C GLN A 983 -0.65 61.34 -230.63
N GLU A 984 0.04 60.22 -230.86
CA GLU A 984 -0.24 59.33 -232.00
C GLU A 984 -1.62 58.65 -231.90
N LEU A 985 -2.11 58.38 -230.69
CA LEU A 985 -3.48 57.91 -230.46
C LEU A 985 -4.51 59.02 -230.66
N GLU A 986 -4.20 60.25 -230.27
CA GLU A 986 -5.07 61.43 -230.41
C GLU A 986 -5.29 61.80 -231.89
N HIS A 987 -4.24 61.70 -232.72
CA HIS A 987 -4.33 61.87 -234.19
C HIS A 987 -5.25 60.81 -234.83
N ARG A 988 -5.17 59.55 -234.40
CA ARG A 988 -6.04 58.47 -234.87
C ARG A 988 -7.51 58.63 -234.44
N CYS A 989 -7.77 59.26 -233.30
CA CYS A 989 -9.13 59.56 -232.86
C CYS A 989 -9.80 60.64 -233.75
N GLN A 990 -9.04 61.62 -234.23
CA GLN A 990 -9.57 62.67 -235.11
C GLN A 990 -9.93 62.14 -236.51
N GLU A 991 -9.12 61.22 -237.07
CA GLU A 991 -9.44 60.51 -238.32
C GLU A 991 -10.77 59.71 -238.21
N LEU A 992 -11.08 59.16 -237.02
CA LEU A 992 -12.35 58.48 -236.75
C LEU A 992 -13.54 59.45 -236.62
N GLU A 993 -13.34 60.69 -236.16
CA GLU A 993 -14.43 61.67 -236.10
C GLU A 993 -14.88 62.20 -237.48
N GLU A 994 -14.00 62.22 -238.48
CA GLU A 994 -14.34 62.62 -239.84
C GLU A 994 -15.18 61.54 -240.57
N THR A 995 -14.87 60.26 -240.36
CA THR A 995 -15.65 59.14 -240.91
C THR A 995 -17.06 59.08 -240.32
N VAL A 996 -17.23 59.33 -239.01
CA VAL A 996 -18.54 59.43 -238.35
C VAL A 996 -19.40 60.57 -238.92
N ARG A 997 -18.80 61.73 -239.23
CA ARG A 997 -19.53 62.86 -239.82
C ARG A 997 -20.01 62.56 -241.25
N HIS A 998 -19.26 61.75 -241.99
CA HIS A 998 -19.61 61.35 -243.35
C HIS A 998 -20.81 60.40 -243.41
N LEU A 999 -21.02 59.56 -242.38
CA LEU A 999 -22.18 58.69 -242.23
C LEU A 999 -23.47 59.45 -241.86
N LYS A 1000 -23.37 60.54 -241.09
CA LYS A 1000 -24.54 61.34 -240.67
C LYS A 1000 -25.27 61.99 -241.85
N LYS A 1001 -24.55 62.33 -242.94
CA LYS A 1001 -25.12 62.84 -244.21
C LYS A 1001 -26.00 61.85 -244.97
N CYS A 1002 -26.00 60.55 -244.64
CA CYS A 1002 -26.72 59.53 -245.39
C CYS A 1002 -28.13 59.22 -244.85
N LYS A 1003 -28.51 59.72 -243.67
CA LYS A 1003 -29.81 59.38 -243.02
C LYS A 1003 -30.94 60.36 -243.34
N GLU A 1004 -30.69 61.67 -243.23
CA GLU A 1004 -31.74 62.70 -243.37
C GLU A 1004 -32.25 62.86 -244.82
N ALA A 1005 -31.51 62.36 -245.82
CA ALA A 1005 -31.93 62.38 -247.22
C ALA A 1005 -33.01 61.33 -247.59
N THR A 1006 -33.27 60.34 -246.71
CA THR A 1006 -34.11 59.17 -247.02
C THR A 1006 -35.29 58.95 -246.07
N GLU A 1007 -35.31 59.54 -244.88
CA GLU A 1007 -36.56 59.81 -244.13
C GLU A 1007 -37.15 61.16 -244.63
N SER A 1008 -37.49 61.25 -245.91
CA SER A 1008 -38.82 60.90 -246.45
C SER A 1008 -39.82 62.06 -246.25
N LYS A 1009 -40.23 62.84 -247.27
CA LYS A 1009 -40.80 62.48 -248.60
C LYS A 1009 -41.98 61.50 -248.58
N LEU A 1010 -42.23 60.90 -247.43
CA LEU A 1010 -43.16 59.82 -247.09
C LEU A 1010 -43.18 59.90 -245.55
N LYS A 1011 -43.91 60.81 -244.94
CA LYS A 1011 -45.37 60.88 -245.02
C LYS A 1011 -45.84 62.14 -244.30
N GLU A 1012 -46.95 62.76 -244.64
CA GLU A 1012 -47.83 62.61 -245.81
C GLU A 1012 -48.09 64.08 -246.25
N ALA A 1013 -48.09 64.40 -247.55
CA ALA A 1013 -49.22 64.15 -248.43
C ALA A 1013 -50.54 64.66 -247.84
N SER A 1014 -51.32 65.34 -248.68
CA SER A 1014 -52.78 65.20 -248.75
C SER A 1014 -53.43 64.75 -247.43
N VAL A 1015 -53.90 65.67 -246.60
CA VAL A 1015 -55.08 66.51 -246.87
C VAL A 1015 -55.15 67.51 -245.68
N GLU A 1016 -55.41 68.81 -245.82
CA GLU A 1016 -55.76 69.65 -246.97
C GLU A 1016 -55.55 71.14 -246.62
N SER A 1017 -55.88 72.04 -247.56
CA SER A 1017 -56.72 73.22 -247.30
C SER A 1017 -57.29 73.27 -245.86
N GLU A 1018 -56.85 74.14 -244.95
CA GLU A 1018 -56.82 75.62 -244.98
C GLU A 1018 -55.70 76.13 -244.01
N GLN A 1019 -55.07 77.31 -244.13
CA GLN A 1019 -55.26 78.44 -245.04
C GLN A 1019 -53.99 79.30 -245.14
N VAL A 1020 -53.71 79.79 -246.35
CA VAL A 1020 -53.18 81.12 -246.71
C VAL A 1020 -52.59 82.00 -245.59
N SER A 1021 -51.26 82.22 -245.59
CA SER A 1021 -50.64 83.55 -245.81
C SER A 1021 -49.11 83.58 -245.70
N GLN A 1022 -48.47 84.11 -246.75
CA GLN A 1022 -47.38 85.12 -246.74
C GLN A 1022 -46.05 84.82 -245.99
N THR A 1023 -44.84 85.05 -246.53
CA THR A 1023 -44.37 85.64 -247.81
C THR A 1023 -42.82 85.49 -247.95
N HIS A 1024 -42.26 85.60 -249.17
CA HIS A 1024 -40.80 85.68 -249.54
C HIS A 1024 -39.96 84.36 -249.46
N GLY A 1025 -38.87 84.08 -250.21
CA GLY A 1025 -38.14 84.71 -251.35
C GLY A 1025 -36.60 84.82 -251.12
N HIS A 1026 -35.63 84.66 -252.05
CA HIS A 1026 -35.53 84.23 -253.48
C HIS A 1026 -34.05 83.83 -253.85
N GLU A 1027 -33.84 82.96 -254.85
CA GLU A 1027 -32.72 82.85 -255.87
C GLU A 1027 -31.19 82.57 -255.58
N ASP A 1028 -30.53 81.95 -256.61
CA ASP A 1028 -29.09 81.97 -257.05
C ASP A 1028 -28.01 80.82 -256.84
N LEU A 1029 -26.82 80.97 -257.49
CA LEU A 1029 -25.94 79.96 -258.19
C LEU A 1029 -24.63 79.39 -257.48
N ASP A 1030 -23.91 78.47 -258.18
CA ASP A 1030 -22.46 78.06 -258.16
C ASP A 1030 -21.98 76.64 -257.63
N SER A 1031 -20.71 76.22 -257.90
CA SER A 1031 -20.23 74.82 -258.19
C SER A 1031 -19.72 73.81 -257.07
N ALA A 1032 -19.50 72.49 -257.38
CA ALA A 1032 -19.60 71.30 -256.45
C ALA A 1032 -18.61 70.05 -256.63
N LEU A 1033 -18.48 69.07 -255.65
CA LEU A 1033 -17.72 67.74 -255.71
C LEU A 1033 -17.92 66.69 -254.51
N THR A 1034 -17.39 65.41 -254.54
CA THR A 1034 -17.90 64.20 -253.72
C THR A 1034 -17.07 62.86 -253.45
N ARG A 1035 -17.36 62.11 -252.31
CA ARG A 1035 -17.42 60.59 -251.96
C ARG A 1035 -16.15 59.64 -251.93
N PRO A 1036 -16.10 58.29 -251.54
CA PRO A 1036 -17.06 57.19 -251.06
C PRO A 1036 -16.64 56.05 -249.98
N SER A 1037 -17.61 55.15 -249.56
CA SER A 1037 -17.68 53.67 -249.16
C SER A 1037 -16.97 52.85 -247.99
N ALA A 1038 -17.82 52.15 -247.17
CA ALA A 1038 -17.73 50.84 -246.42
C ALA A 1038 -16.56 50.53 -245.41
N CYS A 1039 -16.74 49.84 -244.27
CA CYS A 1039 -17.85 49.04 -243.69
C CYS A 1039 -18.70 49.77 -242.65
#